data_AF-A0AAD3CPN1-F1
#
_entry.id   AF-A0AAD3CPN1-F1
#
_cell.length_a   1.000
_cell.length_b   1.000
_cell.length_c   1.000
_cell.angle_alpha   90.00
_cell.angle_beta   90.00
_cell.angle_gamma   90.00
#
_symmetry.space_group_name_H-M   'P 1'
#
loop_
_entity.id
_entity.type
_entity.pdbx_description
1 polymer ?
#
loop_
_entity_poly.entity_id
_entity_poly.type
_entity_poly.pdbx_seq_one_letter_code
_entity_poly.pdbx_strand_id
1 'polypeptide(L)'
;MKDSSTVDKSCIQYGSMNDYSTSDCDEEIRSEETMSRPSHSYRNYKSVSFFLFAIFSTSLFYLKRGGIESLPMADLQEEVLNPENSEPSSSSINPSEQWTLVRDDSIAPPPFSTMHPVLDVHFLPFNERPKYCSPGDVYDTLKGGQKQTGHALPTNKWYQDMLLLPDGQDPIDEQRVYTVPYLVNTIGPIPGIKIHVTSLLAMDRIIQTTFVDTHGITIGAAMPIDASTINSMQDLDRGGVQRRYSVDIKIGEHAEGGMGKVQGPLTPLGLTLKWEKDGDKQNGFEKMTSSIVRGMVYGTMHYHFGYESKKRGFHGSEILPTIVSQVDISSKPLTDKGEEIHCSNGENMGNETLVDKSVELHFWESDYSWLVFYSHPVYVRCFQLIEEESPIFILQATRLAKNSTLPGDNVFTSRVALMNNCTTGTNPSHCLQGEARDQSNWSSLLKDNAHIYPGKHTKIDYTFFSEEEDGGEHAYLQFDWDARRVDNLSQVKDNEKGDLLMYSLPHHREMLHPQASSDNSFVFEQGRHCTPSLNGLSCVVKGGHWALKEVLNTPSFFAARPPLPTALPNIANALRSDISYRLPDYFQRGAGDTYFSGKMLAKLARILLIYTEIQTLCMNSSSLGDEYIQACNKVELPSSEEFNTALDHLRNSTQVWIDGNAETPFVFDGTFGGVVSCGCLFNSDKNACDNQYPDCPSFSDPGLDFGNAFYNDKHFHAGYHIYAAATISYFDSDWGKKYMENVMALIRDIANPSPSDVYFPTYRMKDWYLGNSWASGIARAFLNGRNQESSSEAIAAYESVALYGQVLAEIFKDGDSAKEQIARHMRDVGRLLMSTELRSADRYWHVRQVGPKSGIYPPQYSPFVVGIMWNMMGQFQTWFGGAEHLAYGIQLLPLTPISEQRDSLDWTYQMYPAFAKACATENCDDQGWGILEKAILATVGHPQEAIEYVEGLPADVFTSAGGNGHSKTNSIWYYSTRPPVDPLKLHTIPVPSPTSASSVLDCDCPHTCTGEVLGYPAGEYTCGERISWLMKNVGKSERDACAKVAGVEFTDICAGCDPNRCIAPQVSPKDISDVCPPCTLKECHSSMNRCPVLNAPFMCTGGANKGGCSMVPWKLKTEGGSNCESCCQLTFNCA
;
A
#
# COMPACT_ATOMS: atom_id res chain seq x y z
N MET A 1 29.13 -42.16 25.05
CA MET A 1 28.24 -43.24 25.52
C MET A 1 27.19 -42.62 26.45
N LYS A 2 26.01 -43.24 26.53
CA LYS A 2 24.99 -43.24 27.61
C LYS A 2 25.15 -42.32 28.84
N ASP A 3 24.10 -41.73 29.41
CA ASP A 3 22.64 -41.97 29.24
C ASP A 3 21.80 -40.67 29.45
N SER A 4 20.47 -40.81 29.38
CA SER A 4 19.43 -39.75 29.33
C SER A 4 19.08 -39.01 30.64
N SER A 5 18.54 -37.79 30.50
CA SER A 5 17.28 -37.39 31.18
C SER A 5 16.65 -36.13 30.54
N THR A 6 15.33 -36.02 30.54
CA THR A 6 14.53 -34.94 29.92
C THR A 6 13.88 -34.01 30.95
N VAL A 7 13.76 -32.71 30.61
CA VAL A 7 12.80 -31.75 31.19
C VAL A 7 12.38 -30.78 30.08
N ASP A 8 11.09 -30.49 29.97
CA ASP A 8 10.53 -29.63 28.92
C ASP A 8 10.93 -28.15 29.02
N LYS A 9 11.13 -27.54 27.85
CA LYS A 9 11.02 -26.09 27.62
C LYS A 9 10.47 -25.83 26.22
N SER A 10 9.21 -25.42 26.15
CA SER A 10 8.54 -25.00 24.92
C SER A 10 8.91 -23.55 24.55
N CYS A 11 10.07 -23.36 23.91
CA CYS A 11 10.36 -22.12 23.18
C CYS A 11 9.92 -22.31 21.72
N ILE A 12 8.94 -21.52 21.27
CA ILE A 12 8.47 -21.56 19.88
C ILE A 12 9.53 -20.94 18.98
N GLN A 13 10.03 -21.70 18.00
CA GLN A 13 10.90 -21.16 16.96
C GLN A 13 10.07 -20.33 15.98
N TYR A 14 10.47 -19.08 15.76
CA TYR A 14 10.07 -18.35 14.56
C TYR A 14 10.84 -18.93 13.36
N GLY A 15 10.12 -19.26 12.29
CA GLY A 15 10.72 -19.83 11.09
C GLY A 15 11.58 -18.82 10.34
N SER A 16 12.85 -19.17 10.09
CA SER A 16 13.75 -18.38 9.26
C SER A 16 13.27 -18.34 7.80
N MET A 17 13.30 -17.17 7.16
CA MET A 17 13.22 -17.11 5.70
C MET A 17 14.49 -17.73 5.09
N ASN A 18 14.38 -18.98 4.64
CA ASN A 18 15.33 -19.63 3.73
C ASN A 18 14.66 -20.87 3.13
N ASP A 19 14.24 -20.78 1.87
CA ASP A 19 14.26 -21.89 0.91
C ASP A 19 13.82 -21.41 -0.48
N TYR A 20 14.79 -20.97 -1.28
CA TYR A 20 14.87 -21.32 -2.71
C TYR A 20 16.35 -21.34 -3.10
N SER A 21 16.74 -22.32 -3.91
CA SER A 21 18.12 -22.81 -3.99
C SER A 21 19.09 -21.88 -4.73
N THR A 22 20.19 -21.52 -4.06
CA THR A 22 21.45 -21.19 -4.73
C THR A 22 22.21 -22.47 -5.04
N SER A 23 22.36 -22.81 -6.33
CA SER A 23 23.34 -23.78 -6.82
C SER A 23 24.44 -23.08 -7.61
N ASP A 24 25.61 -23.70 -7.68
CA ASP A 24 26.75 -23.35 -8.52
C ASP A 24 27.43 -22.00 -8.25
N CYS A 25 28.36 -22.00 -7.28
CA CYS A 25 29.73 -21.49 -7.48
C CYS A 25 30.62 -21.89 -6.29
N ASP A 26 31.47 -22.89 -6.46
CA ASP A 26 32.49 -23.31 -5.49
C ASP A 26 33.80 -23.67 -6.23
N GLU A 27 34.92 -23.74 -5.50
CA GLU A 27 36.31 -23.96 -5.96
C GLU A 27 36.95 -22.92 -6.91
N GLU A 28 37.82 -22.05 -6.36
CA GLU A 28 39.27 -22.29 -6.47
C GLU A 28 40.06 -21.60 -5.32
N ILE A 29 41.32 -21.99 -5.08
CA ILE A 29 41.91 -22.02 -3.73
C ILE A 29 43.40 -21.56 -3.64
N ARG A 30 43.72 -20.71 -2.64
CA ARG A 30 45.01 -20.42 -1.95
C ARG A 30 46.26 -19.87 -2.70
N SER A 31 46.83 -18.81 -2.11
CA SER A 31 48.13 -18.80 -1.37
C SER A 31 48.27 -17.46 -0.58
N GLU A 32 48.56 -17.39 0.74
CA GLU A 32 49.82 -17.67 1.50
C GLU A 32 51.05 -16.94 0.90
N GLU A 33 51.73 -15.98 1.57
CA GLU A 33 52.40 -16.03 2.88
C GLU A 33 52.71 -14.66 3.57
N THR A 34 52.62 -14.68 4.91
CA THR A 34 53.46 -14.09 6.00
C THR A 34 54.35 -12.81 5.93
N MET A 35 54.56 -12.22 7.14
CA MET A 35 55.67 -11.33 7.59
C MET A 35 55.71 -9.86 7.10
N SER A 36 56.16 -8.85 7.87
CA SER A 36 56.51 -8.75 9.31
C SER A 36 56.54 -7.28 9.83
N ARG A 37 56.54 -7.06 11.16
CA ARG A 37 56.91 -5.77 11.82
C ARG A 37 58.37 -5.82 12.28
N PRO A 38 59.19 -4.77 12.08
CA PRO A 38 59.58 -3.87 13.20
C PRO A 38 59.88 -2.40 12.76
N SER A 39 60.25 -1.42 13.61
CA SER A 39 59.80 -1.01 14.96
C SER A 39 60.47 0.35 15.35
N HIS A 40 60.04 1.00 16.45
CA HIS A 40 60.74 2.09 17.19
C HIS A 40 60.90 3.50 16.51
N SER A 41 61.11 4.62 17.22
CA SER A 41 60.82 5.05 18.62
C SER A 41 61.23 6.53 18.87
N TYR A 42 60.91 7.07 20.07
CA TYR A 42 61.36 8.33 20.72
C TYR A 42 60.59 9.61 20.32
N ARG A 43 59.83 10.28 21.22
CA ARG A 43 60.16 11.03 22.49
C ARG A 43 60.74 12.43 22.21
N ASN A 44 60.56 13.49 23.02
CA ASN A 44 59.72 13.80 24.21
C ASN A 44 59.85 15.32 24.52
N TYR A 45 58.83 15.97 25.12
CA TYR A 45 58.89 17.04 26.16
C TYR A 45 57.42 17.40 26.51
N LYS A 46 56.81 17.27 27.70
CA LYS A 46 57.15 17.22 29.15
C LYS A 46 57.06 18.58 29.88
N SER A 47 56.34 18.59 31.02
CA SER A 47 56.33 19.56 32.15
C SER A 47 55.35 20.76 32.12
N VAL A 48 54.80 21.31 33.24
CA VAL A 48 54.41 20.79 34.59
C VAL A 48 53.72 21.90 35.46
N SER A 49 52.95 21.52 36.50
CA SER A 49 52.57 22.29 37.73
C SER A 49 51.41 23.34 37.83
N PHE A 50 50.35 22.95 38.57
CA PHE A 50 49.98 23.37 39.96
C PHE A 50 49.50 24.81 40.37
N PHE A 51 48.76 24.82 41.50
CA PHE A 51 48.22 25.93 42.36
C PHE A 51 46.88 26.61 41.95
N LEU A 52 46.03 27.12 42.87
CA LEU A 52 45.41 26.60 44.14
C LEU A 52 44.50 27.67 44.81
N PHE A 53 43.40 27.25 45.47
CA PHE A 53 42.47 28.02 46.35
C PHE A 53 41.67 29.21 45.72
N ALA A 54 40.56 29.74 46.27
CA ALA A 54 39.38 29.21 47.01
C ALA A 54 38.45 30.40 47.47
N ILE A 55 37.42 30.08 48.29
CA ILE A 55 36.69 30.93 49.28
C ILE A 55 35.35 31.58 48.85
N PHE A 56 34.26 31.06 49.46
CA PHE A 56 33.07 31.70 50.10
C PHE A 56 32.45 33.04 49.56
N SER A 57 31.15 33.35 49.73
CA SER A 57 30.16 32.85 50.70
C SER A 57 28.68 33.05 50.26
N THR A 58 27.79 32.13 50.69
CA THR A 58 26.51 32.33 51.44
C THR A 58 25.95 33.76 51.64
N SER A 59 24.64 34.06 51.82
CA SER A 59 23.48 33.25 52.27
C SER A 59 22.13 34.03 52.28
N LEU A 60 21.01 33.33 52.60
CA LEU A 60 19.73 33.85 53.21
C LEU A 60 18.88 34.89 52.39
N PHE A 61 17.52 34.99 52.45
CA PHE A 61 16.37 34.10 52.81
C PHE A 61 15.00 34.85 52.58
N TYR A 62 13.87 34.15 52.82
CA TYR A 62 12.54 34.67 53.25
C TYR A 62 11.51 35.32 52.25
N LEU A 63 10.61 34.47 51.73
CA LEU A 63 9.12 34.53 51.87
C LEU A 63 8.43 35.85 52.35
N LYS A 64 7.48 36.39 51.57
CA LYS A 64 6.02 36.41 51.94
C LYS A 64 5.02 36.97 50.90
N ARG A 65 3.91 36.22 50.78
CA ARG A 65 2.51 36.56 50.43
C ARG A 65 2.04 38.03 50.36
N GLY A 66 1.12 38.28 49.41
CA GLY A 66 -0.24 38.78 49.72
C GLY A 66 -0.77 39.98 48.93
N GLY A 67 -2.06 39.99 48.58
CA GLY A 67 -2.80 41.16 48.08
C GLY A 67 -3.77 40.87 46.91
N ILE A 68 -5.03 41.23 47.08
CA ILE A 68 -6.10 41.28 46.05
C ILE A 68 -6.80 42.64 46.23
N GLU A 69 -7.21 43.34 45.15
CA GLU A 69 -8.54 44.01 44.99
C GLU A 69 -8.61 45.07 43.85
N SER A 70 -9.78 45.12 43.19
CA SER A 70 -10.47 46.24 42.49
C SER A 70 -9.77 47.24 41.53
N LEU A 71 -10.24 47.26 40.27
CA LEU A 71 -11.11 48.30 39.61
C LEU A 71 -10.95 49.80 39.97
N PRO A 72 -11.27 50.80 39.08
CA PRO A 72 -12.31 50.77 38.03
C PRO A 72 -11.98 51.51 36.68
N MET A 73 -13.01 51.77 35.85
CA MET A 73 -13.00 52.67 34.66
C MET A 73 -13.25 54.14 35.02
N ALA A 74 -12.97 55.10 34.11
CA ALA A 74 -13.87 56.23 33.76
C ALA A 74 -13.43 57.04 32.52
N ASP A 75 -14.45 57.67 31.89
CA ASP A 75 -14.50 58.85 30.99
C ASP A 75 -15.00 58.55 29.54
N LEU A 76 -16.19 59.01 29.05
CA LEU A 76 -16.90 60.33 29.05
C LEU A 76 -16.26 61.32 28.04
N GLN A 77 -16.94 62.18 27.26
CA GLN A 77 -18.35 62.59 26.97
C GLN A 77 -18.32 63.27 25.55
N GLU A 78 -19.36 63.55 24.74
CA GLU A 78 -20.84 63.38 24.69
C GLU A 78 -21.26 63.34 23.17
N GLU A 79 -22.44 63.64 22.60
CA GLU A 79 -23.71 64.30 23.01
C GLU A 79 -24.94 63.63 22.34
N VAL A 80 -25.93 64.39 21.80
CA VAL A 80 -27.31 63.95 21.48
C VAL A 80 -27.87 64.65 20.23
N LEU A 81 -28.70 63.98 19.39
CA LEU A 81 -30.02 64.41 18.87
C LEU A 81 -30.52 63.63 17.61
N ASN A 82 -31.85 63.47 17.55
CA ASN A 82 -32.73 62.93 16.49
C ASN A 82 -34.12 63.60 16.74
N PRO A 83 -35.10 63.77 15.81
CA PRO A 83 -35.43 63.02 14.58
C PRO A 83 -35.54 63.95 13.33
N GLU A 84 -36.15 63.68 12.16
CA GLU A 84 -37.21 62.75 11.71
C GLU A 84 -37.09 62.35 10.21
N ASN A 85 -37.77 61.24 9.84
CA ASN A 85 -38.22 60.85 8.48
C ASN A 85 -37.11 60.46 7.46
N SER A 86 -37.24 59.40 6.64
CA SER A 86 -38.35 58.43 6.44
C SER A 86 -37.87 57.10 5.82
N GLU A 87 -38.38 55.98 6.35
CA GLU A 87 -38.46 54.60 5.79
C GLU A 87 -37.18 53.84 5.32
N PRO A 88 -37.12 52.50 5.50
CA PRO A 88 -35.97 51.69 5.11
C PRO A 88 -36.04 51.20 3.65
N SER A 89 -35.04 51.55 2.84
CA SER A 89 -34.81 50.86 1.57
C SER A 89 -34.20 49.47 1.81
N SER A 90 -34.88 48.41 1.38
CA SER A 90 -34.40 47.03 1.52
C SER A 90 -33.12 46.78 0.71
N SER A 91 -31.98 46.68 1.40
CA SER A 91 -30.79 46.03 0.84
C SER A 91 -31.03 44.52 0.82
N SER A 92 -31.52 44.01 -0.31
CA SER A 92 -31.61 42.57 -0.55
C SER A 92 -30.22 41.95 -0.43
N ILE A 93 -30.00 41.10 0.56
CA ILE A 93 -28.81 40.24 0.62
C ILE A 93 -28.84 39.39 -0.66
N ASN A 94 -27.83 39.56 -1.49
CA ASN A 94 -27.76 38.91 -2.79
C ASN A 94 -27.14 37.51 -2.56
N PRO A 95 -27.85 36.38 -2.82
CA PRO A 95 -27.36 35.03 -2.47
C PRO A 95 -26.25 34.52 -3.40
N SER A 96 -25.33 35.40 -3.82
CA SER A 96 -24.41 35.20 -4.94
C SER A 96 -22.99 35.69 -4.65
N GLU A 97 -22.58 35.77 -3.38
CA GLU A 97 -21.15 35.83 -3.06
C GLU A 97 -20.55 34.44 -3.30
N GLN A 98 -20.17 34.25 -4.55
CA GLN A 98 -19.66 33.02 -5.12
C GLN A 98 -18.23 32.80 -4.60
N TRP A 99 -18.07 31.90 -3.61
CA TRP A 99 -16.79 31.52 -3.01
C TRP A 99 -15.86 30.86 -4.04
N THR A 100 -15.18 31.68 -4.84
CA THR A 100 -14.07 31.22 -5.68
C THR A 100 -12.99 30.64 -4.77
N LEU A 101 -12.69 29.36 -4.96
CA LEU A 101 -11.53 28.70 -4.35
C LEU A 101 -10.25 29.30 -4.95
N VAL A 102 -9.83 30.47 -4.45
CA VAL A 102 -8.65 31.18 -4.95
C VAL A 102 -7.40 30.40 -4.53
N ARG A 103 -6.85 29.70 -5.50
CA ARG A 103 -5.55 29.03 -5.45
C ARG A 103 -4.43 30.04 -5.24
N ASP A 104 -3.89 30.11 -4.02
CA ASP A 104 -2.65 30.83 -3.74
C ASP A 104 -1.44 29.92 -4.04
N ASP A 105 -0.89 30.05 -5.24
CA ASP A 105 0.34 29.35 -5.65
C ASP A 105 1.60 29.81 -4.90
N SER A 106 1.55 30.93 -4.16
CA SER A 106 2.76 31.56 -3.60
C SER A 106 3.22 30.95 -2.27
N ILE A 107 2.31 30.34 -1.50
CA ILE A 107 2.58 29.82 -0.15
C ILE A 107 2.44 28.29 -0.10
N ALA A 108 3.57 27.60 -0.27
CA ALA A 108 3.68 26.20 0.16
C ALA A 108 3.60 26.13 1.70
N PRO A 109 2.99 25.09 2.29
CA PRO A 109 2.88 24.98 3.75
C PRO A 109 4.27 25.01 4.42
N PRO A 110 4.42 25.71 5.56
CA PRO A 110 5.70 25.77 6.27
C PRO A 110 6.08 24.40 6.86
N PRO A 111 7.38 24.09 7.00
CA PRO A 111 7.82 22.89 7.69
C PRO A 111 7.44 22.99 9.19
N PHE A 112 7.04 21.87 9.80
CA PHE A 112 6.70 21.85 11.24
C PHE A 112 7.87 22.29 12.13
N SER A 113 9.10 21.98 11.73
CA SER A 113 10.32 22.49 12.35
C SER A 113 11.45 22.53 11.32
N THR A 114 12.32 23.54 11.44
CA THR A 114 13.55 23.65 10.64
C THR A 114 14.77 23.09 11.36
N MET A 115 14.61 22.54 12.58
CA MET A 115 15.73 22.01 13.36
C MET A 115 16.36 20.79 12.69
N HIS A 116 17.69 20.74 12.72
CA HIS A 116 18.50 19.65 12.23
C HIS A 116 18.41 18.44 13.20
N PRO A 117 17.96 17.26 12.75
CA PRO A 117 17.73 16.12 13.65
C PRO A 117 18.94 15.70 14.49
N VAL A 118 20.14 15.70 13.90
CA VAL A 118 21.40 15.38 14.61
C VAL A 118 21.92 16.56 15.44
N LEU A 119 22.05 17.76 14.85
CA LEU A 119 22.76 18.87 15.53
C LEU A 119 21.92 19.54 16.62
N ASP A 120 20.63 19.75 16.37
CA ASP A 120 19.74 20.54 17.23
C ASP A 120 18.83 19.65 18.10
N VAL A 121 18.37 18.51 17.55
CA VAL A 121 17.44 17.56 18.23
C VAL A 121 18.19 16.37 18.85
N HIS A 122 19.49 16.25 18.57
CA HIS A 122 20.43 15.27 19.14
C HIS A 122 20.14 13.79 18.84
N PHE A 123 19.46 13.48 17.73
CA PHE A 123 19.41 12.11 17.21
C PHE A 123 20.81 11.63 16.80
N LEU A 124 21.11 10.36 17.07
CA LEU A 124 22.38 9.76 16.67
C LEU A 124 22.47 9.66 15.13
N PRO A 125 23.60 10.09 14.52
CA PRO A 125 23.72 10.15 13.07
C PRO A 125 23.98 8.79 12.44
N PHE A 126 23.17 8.41 11.45
CA PHE A 126 23.48 7.32 10.53
C PHE A 126 23.78 7.89 9.13
N ASN A 127 24.94 7.56 8.57
CA ASN A 127 25.47 8.31 7.41
C ASN A 127 26.11 7.46 6.31
N GLU A 128 26.20 6.13 6.45
CA GLU A 128 26.99 5.29 5.55
C GLU A 128 26.24 4.00 5.20
N ARG A 129 25.31 4.11 4.24
CA ARG A 129 24.59 2.94 3.72
C ARG A 129 25.52 2.02 2.90
N PRO A 130 25.45 0.68 3.03
CA PRO A 130 26.01 -0.23 2.03
C PRO A 130 25.53 0.11 0.63
N LYS A 131 26.39 -0.12 -0.36
CA LYS A 131 26.15 0.33 -1.74
C LYS A 131 24.82 -0.20 -2.32
N TYR A 132 24.45 -1.43 -1.98
CA TYR A 132 23.24 -2.09 -2.49
C TYR A 132 21.92 -1.46 -2.02
N CYS A 133 21.94 -0.68 -0.93
CA CYS A 133 20.77 0.00 -0.37
C CYS A 133 20.98 1.53 -0.27
N SER A 134 21.90 2.06 -1.08
CA SER A 134 22.18 3.48 -1.25
C SER A 134 21.50 4.03 -2.52
N PRO A 135 21.18 5.33 -2.61
CA PRO A 135 20.68 5.95 -3.85
C PRO A 135 21.73 5.83 -4.98
N GLY A 136 21.44 4.99 -5.97
CA GLY A 136 22.34 4.66 -7.08
C GLY A 136 22.25 5.59 -8.30
N ASP A 137 22.82 5.17 -9.43
CA ASP A 137 22.85 5.88 -10.72
C ASP A 137 21.46 6.34 -11.19
N VAL A 138 20.40 5.58 -10.87
CA VAL A 138 19.01 5.91 -11.23
C VAL A 138 18.53 7.24 -10.64
N TYR A 139 19.11 7.70 -9.52
CA TYR A 139 18.81 9.01 -8.94
C TYR A 139 19.54 10.19 -9.62
N ASP A 140 20.38 9.93 -10.63
CA ASP A 140 21.07 10.94 -11.42
C ASP A 140 21.88 11.93 -10.56
N THR A 141 21.64 13.25 -10.69
CA THR A 141 22.23 14.30 -9.86
C THR A 141 21.85 14.22 -8.37
N LEU A 142 20.91 13.34 -7.97
CA LEU A 142 20.65 12.99 -6.57
C LEU A 142 21.30 11.67 -6.10
N LYS A 143 22.20 11.06 -6.89
CA LYS A 143 23.00 9.89 -6.47
C LYS A 143 23.69 10.15 -5.13
N GLY A 144 23.68 9.15 -4.25
CA GLY A 144 24.24 9.26 -2.89
C GLY A 144 23.38 10.05 -1.89
N GLY A 145 22.24 10.62 -2.32
CA GLY A 145 21.18 11.10 -1.44
C GLY A 145 21.47 12.38 -0.67
N GLN A 146 20.73 12.59 0.42
CA GLN A 146 20.69 13.83 1.20
C GLN A 146 22.07 14.28 1.67
N LYS A 147 22.92 13.37 2.16
CA LYS A 147 24.31 13.62 2.59
C LYS A 147 25.17 14.30 1.52
N GLN A 148 24.88 14.07 0.24
CA GLN A 148 25.64 14.63 -0.89
C GLN A 148 24.93 15.83 -1.56
N THR A 149 23.59 15.91 -1.43
CA THR A 149 22.74 16.78 -2.27
C THR A 149 22.00 17.86 -1.49
N GLY A 150 21.84 17.69 -0.17
CA GLY A 150 20.98 18.52 0.67
C GLY A 150 19.48 18.17 0.61
N HIS A 151 19.07 17.10 -0.07
CA HIS A 151 17.65 16.78 -0.28
C HIS A 151 17.28 15.37 0.17
N ALA A 152 16.26 15.26 1.03
CA ALA A 152 15.61 14.00 1.39
C ALA A 152 14.97 13.32 0.16
N LEU A 153 14.90 11.98 0.17
CA LEU A 153 14.45 11.17 -0.96
C LEU A 153 13.18 10.36 -0.66
N PRO A 154 12.32 10.11 -1.68
CA PRO A 154 11.17 9.22 -1.54
C PRO A 154 11.61 7.77 -1.34
N THR A 155 10.91 7.08 -0.43
CA THR A 155 11.20 5.69 -0.02
C THR A 155 10.00 4.74 -0.15
N ASN A 156 8.78 5.27 -0.18
CA ASN A 156 7.53 4.50 -0.08
C ASN A 156 6.49 4.90 -1.15
N LYS A 157 6.92 5.54 -2.26
CA LYS A 157 5.97 5.98 -3.30
C LYS A 157 5.55 4.82 -4.19
N TRP A 158 4.39 4.91 -4.83
CA TRP A 158 3.86 3.85 -5.71
C TRP A 158 4.76 3.50 -6.90
N TYR A 159 5.69 4.39 -7.25
CA TYR A 159 6.70 4.20 -8.28
C TYR A 159 8.08 3.77 -7.76
N GLN A 160 8.23 3.45 -6.46
CA GLN A 160 9.55 3.19 -5.85
C GLN A 160 10.34 2.09 -6.58
N ASP A 161 9.65 1.09 -7.12
CA ASP A 161 10.24 -0.02 -7.87
C ASP A 161 11.06 0.44 -9.10
N MET A 162 10.73 1.59 -9.71
CA MET A 162 11.54 2.24 -10.76
C MET A 162 12.83 2.86 -10.22
N LEU A 163 12.89 3.23 -8.94
CA LEU A 163 14.02 3.86 -8.27
C LEU A 163 14.94 2.86 -7.56
N LEU A 164 14.67 1.55 -7.71
CA LEU A 164 15.47 0.45 -7.16
C LEU A 164 16.27 -0.31 -8.24
N LEU A 165 16.42 0.29 -9.43
CA LEU A 165 17.31 -0.22 -10.49
C LEU A 165 18.77 -0.25 -9.99
N PRO A 166 19.47 -1.41 -10.00
CA PRO A 166 20.84 -1.50 -9.48
C PRO A 166 21.88 -0.74 -10.31
N ASP A 167 22.87 -0.16 -9.64
CA ASP A 167 24.05 0.50 -10.23
C ASP A 167 24.68 -0.37 -11.35
N GLY A 168 24.68 0.13 -12.58
CA GLY A 168 25.30 -0.53 -13.73
C GLY A 168 24.48 -1.64 -14.41
N GLN A 169 23.27 -1.96 -13.96
CA GLN A 169 22.40 -2.97 -14.58
C GLN A 169 21.34 -2.36 -15.49
N ASP A 170 20.90 -3.12 -16.49
CA ASP A 170 19.70 -2.83 -17.29
C ASP A 170 18.43 -3.23 -16.52
N PRO A 171 17.27 -2.59 -16.80
CA PRO A 171 16.02 -2.92 -16.12
C PRO A 171 15.52 -4.33 -16.42
N ILE A 172 14.88 -4.93 -15.43
CA ILE A 172 14.21 -6.24 -15.49
C ILE A 172 12.72 -6.10 -15.15
N ASP A 173 11.97 -7.21 -15.13
CA ASP A 173 10.55 -7.30 -14.78
C ASP A 173 10.12 -6.58 -13.49
N GLU A 174 11.06 -6.33 -12.58
CA GLU A 174 10.81 -5.61 -11.33
C GLU A 174 10.65 -4.08 -11.53
N GLN A 175 11.22 -3.49 -12.58
CA GLN A 175 11.10 -2.06 -12.89
C GLN A 175 9.77 -1.76 -13.60
N ARG A 176 8.67 -1.99 -12.87
CA ARG A 176 7.29 -1.80 -13.34
C ARG A 176 6.38 -1.15 -12.30
N VAL A 177 5.43 -0.34 -12.77
CA VAL A 177 4.52 0.46 -11.93
C VAL A 177 3.10 0.44 -12.47
N TYR A 178 2.12 0.31 -11.58
CA TYR A 178 0.70 0.40 -11.95
C TYR A 178 0.27 1.86 -11.91
N THR A 179 -0.04 2.47 -13.06
CA THR A 179 -0.50 3.86 -13.11
C THR A 179 -1.99 4.00 -12.80
N VAL A 180 -2.76 2.91 -12.92
CA VAL A 180 -4.23 2.88 -13.03
C VAL A 180 -4.70 3.58 -14.32
N PRO A 181 -5.26 2.87 -15.32
CA PRO A 181 -5.47 1.42 -15.42
C PRO A 181 -4.28 0.65 -16.04
N TYR A 182 -3.25 1.34 -16.53
CA TYR A 182 -2.15 0.70 -17.23
C TYR A 182 -1.07 0.19 -16.27
N LEU A 183 -0.42 -0.90 -16.66
CA LEU A 183 0.92 -1.23 -16.16
C LEU A 183 1.94 -0.59 -17.10
N VAL A 184 2.97 0.04 -16.54
CA VAL A 184 4.09 0.62 -17.28
C VAL A 184 5.38 0.00 -16.79
N ASN A 185 6.23 -0.47 -17.71
CA ASN A 185 7.57 -0.95 -17.41
C ASN A 185 8.58 -0.35 -18.40
N THR A 186 9.87 -0.62 -18.21
CA THR A 186 10.97 -0.16 -19.07
C THR A 186 11.64 -1.29 -19.87
N ILE A 187 11.08 -2.50 -19.82
CA ILE A 187 11.57 -3.70 -20.54
C ILE A 187 10.88 -3.85 -21.91
N GLY A 188 11.12 -2.87 -22.79
CA GLY A 188 10.71 -2.93 -24.20
C GLY A 188 11.73 -3.64 -25.10
N PRO A 189 11.34 -4.10 -26.30
CA PRO A 189 12.28 -4.50 -27.35
C PRO A 189 13.29 -3.38 -27.68
N ILE A 190 12.89 -2.12 -27.55
CA ILE A 190 13.77 -0.94 -27.62
C ILE A 190 13.75 -0.16 -26.29
N PRO A 191 14.79 0.65 -25.99
CA PRO A 191 14.79 1.58 -24.85
C PRO A 191 13.59 2.53 -24.87
N GLY A 192 12.98 2.79 -23.71
CA GLY A 192 11.80 3.63 -23.54
C GLY A 192 10.85 3.11 -22.47
N ILE A 193 9.54 3.33 -22.66
CA ILE A 193 8.51 2.71 -21.81
C ILE A 193 7.63 1.75 -22.63
N LYS A 194 7.23 0.64 -22.01
CA LYS A 194 6.24 -0.32 -22.52
C LYS A 194 4.97 -0.18 -21.70
N ILE A 195 3.83 -0.10 -22.37
CA ILE A 195 2.52 0.14 -21.75
C ILE A 195 1.61 -1.03 -22.05
N HIS A 196 1.05 -1.61 -20.98
CA HIS A 196 0.20 -2.79 -21.05
C HIS A 196 -1.24 -2.45 -20.65
N VAL A 197 -2.18 -2.92 -21.46
CA VAL A 197 -3.59 -3.02 -21.05
C VAL A 197 -3.69 -4.10 -19.98
N THR A 198 -4.38 -3.80 -18.88
CA THR A 198 -4.56 -4.76 -17.78
C THR A 198 -5.97 -5.29 -17.69
N SER A 199 -6.11 -6.53 -17.26
CA SER A 199 -7.37 -7.18 -16.91
C SER A 199 -7.36 -7.59 -15.43
N LEU A 200 -8.54 -7.86 -14.86
CA LEU A 200 -8.68 -8.34 -13.49
C LEU A 200 -9.01 -9.82 -13.48
N LEU A 201 -8.18 -10.63 -12.82
CA LEU A 201 -8.55 -11.97 -12.39
C LEU A 201 -8.99 -11.90 -10.93
N ALA A 202 -10.15 -12.49 -10.62
CA ALA A 202 -10.65 -12.62 -9.26
C ALA A 202 -10.94 -14.09 -8.97
N MET A 203 -10.40 -14.56 -7.84
CA MET A 203 -10.63 -15.84 -7.20
C MET A 203 -11.15 -15.58 -5.79
N ASP A 204 -11.62 -16.64 -5.12
CA ASP A 204 -12.24 -16.59 -3.78
C ASP A 204 -11.52 -15.64 -2.81
N ARG A 205 -10.20 -15.79 -2.65
CA ARG A 205 -9.38 -15.04 -1.67
C ARG A 205 -8.36 -14.07 -2.28
N ILE A 206 -8.31 -13.94 -3.61
CA ILE A 206 -7.32 -13.10 -4.32
C ILE A 206 -7.97 -12.40 -5.51
N ILE A 207 -7.75 -11.08 -5.62
CA ILE A 207 -7.89 -10.35 -6.88
C ILE A 207 -6.52 -9.88 -7.36
N GLN A 208 -6.22 -10.02 -8.66
CA GLN A 208 -4.96 -9.58 -9.24
C GLN A 208 -5.16 -8.88 -10.59
N THR A 209 -4.43 -7.79 -10.78
CA THR A 209 -4.23 -7.11 -12.06
C THR A 209 -3.25 -7.93 -12.89
N THR A 210 -3.71 -8.45 -14.03
CA THR A 210 -2.89 -9.24 -14.96
C THR A 210 -2.79 -8.58 -16.33
N PHE A 211 -1.82 -9.00 -17.13
CA PHE A 211 -1.54 -8.49 -18.46
C PHE A 211 -0.86 -9.59 -19.29
N VAL A 212 -0.84 -9.43 -20.60
CA VAL A 212 -0.01 -10.24 -21.50
C VAL A 212 1.12 -9.33 -21.98
N ASP A 213 2.37 -9.76 -21.81
CA ASP A 213 3.53 -8.88 -22.04
C ASP A 213 3.71 -8.51 -23.53
N THR A 214 3.53 -9.47 -24.46
CA THR A 214 3.64 -9.21 -25.91
C THR A 214 2.60 -8.21 -26.41
N HIS A 215 1.40 -8.22 -25.82
CA HIS A 215 0.30 -7.30 -26.14
C HIS A 215 0.54 -5.84 -25.70
N GLY A 216 1.67 -5.56 -25.06
CA GLY A 216 2.11 -4.20 -24.76
C GLY A 216 2.58 -3.44 -26.01
N ILE A 217 2.59 -2.11 -25.89
CA ILE A 217 3.17 -1.22 -26.91
C ILE A 217 4.35 -0.45 -26.30
N THR A 218 5.49 -0.47 -26.98
CA THR A 218 6.69 0.27 -26.56
C THR A 218 6.79 1.57 -27.34
N ILE A 219 6.99 2.67 -26.61
CA ILE A 219 7.27 4.00 -27.14
C ILE A 219 8.68 4.40 -26.68
N GLY A 220 9.56 4.60 -27.66
CA GLY A 220 10.99 4.70 -27.42
C GLY A 220 11.75 5.25 -28.62
N ALA A 221 13.05 4.98 -28.69
CA ALA A 221 13.91 5.36 -29.80
C ALA A 221 14.80 4.18 -30.24
N ALA A 222 15.13 4.14 -31.53
CA ALA A 222 16.00 3.14 -32.14
C ALA A 222 16.80 3.77 -33.30
N MET A 223 17.79 3.05 -33.83
CA MET A 223 18.47 3.47 -35.06
C MET A 223 17.53 3.41 -36.29
N PRO A 224 17.82 4.18 -37.36
CA PRO A 224 17.15 4.04 -38.65
C PRO A 224 17.21 2.59 -39.17
N ILE A 225 16.06 2.03 -39.52
CA ILE A 225 15.98 0.67 -40.06
C ILE A 225 16.38 0.66 -41.54
N ASP A 226 17.35 -0.20 -41.88
CA ASP A 226 17.64 -0.58 -43.26
C ASP A 226 17.29 -2.04 -43.55
N ALA A 227 17.02 -2.32 -44.81
CA ALA A 227 16.49 -3.59 -45.34
C ALA A 227 17.54 -4.72 -45.46
N SER A 228 18.67 -4.60 -44.77
CA SER A 228 19.79 -5.55 -44.86
C SER A 228 20.52 -5.82 -43.54
N THR A 229 20.14 -5.15 -42.44
CA THR A 229 20.85 -5.25 -41.15
C THR A 229 20.00 -5.76 -39.98
N ILE A 230 18.68 -5.87 -40.12
CA ILE A 230 17.75 -6.31 -39.07
C ILE A 230 17.11 -7.65 -39.46
N ASN A 231 17.46 -8.70 -38.72
CA ASN A 231 16.95 -10.07 -38.87
C ASN A 231 16.37 -10.62 -37.54
N SER A 232 16.47 -9.86 -36.44
CA SER A 232 16.09 -10.27 -35.09
C SER A 232 15.75 -9.07 -34.19
N MET A 233 14.98 -9.30 -33.13
CA MET A 233 14.72 -8.32 -32.06
C MET A 233 16.00 -7.72 -31.45
N GLN A 234 17.08 -8.50 -31.40
CA GLN A 234 18.40 -8.06 -30.88
C GLN A 234 19.09 -7.03 -31.78
N ASP A 235 18.71 -6.92 -33.06
CA ASP A 235 19.29 -5.93 -33.97
C ASP A 235 18.71 -4.51 -33.71
N LEU A 236 17.49 -4.42 -33.17
CA LEU A 236 16.83 -3.15 -32.77
C LEU A 236 17.50 -2.48 -31.56
N ASP A 237 18.22 -3.26 -30.77
CA ASP A 237 18.91 -2.88 -29.53
C ASP A 237 20.38 -2.51 -29.75
N ARG A 238 20.85 -2.52 -30.99
CA ARG A 238 22.26 -2.22 -31.30
C ARG A 238 22.56 -0.74 -31.17
N GLY A 239 23.15 -0.35 -30.05
CA GLY A 239 24.04 0.81 -29.89
C GLY A 239 23.52 2.13 -30.45
N GLY A 240 22.76 2.86 -29.64
CA GLY A 240 22.33 4.23 -29.94
C GLY A 240 21.75 4.93 -28.72
N VAL A 241 20.96 4.24 -27.90
CA VAL A 241 20.36 4.76 -26.67
C VAL A 241 20.49 3.70 -25.58
N GLN A 242 20.91 4.11 -24.38
CA GLN A 242 21.04 3.20 -23.25
C GLN A 242 19.67 2.67 -22.81
N ARG A 243 19.57 1.37 -22.50
CA ARG A 243 18.40 0.77 -21.84
C ARG A 243 18.21 1.30 -20.42
N ARG A 244 19.32 1.43 -19.69
CA ARG A 244 19.41 2.10 -18.39
C ARG A 244 18.84 3.52 -18.46
N TYR A 245 18.10 3.89 -17.44
CA TYR A 245 17.51 5.21 -17.28
C TYR A 245 17.92 5.81 -15.93
N SER A 246 17.73 7.11 -15.80
CA SER A 246 17.73 7.80 -14.51
C SER A 246 16.63 8.86 -14.49
N VAL A 247 16.44 9.55 -13.37
CA VAL A 247 15.39 10.57 -13.22
C VAL A 247 15.81 11.88 -13.93
N ASP A 248 14.88 12.61 -14.57
CA ASP A 248 15.15 13.85 -15.35
C ASP A 248 15.41 15.10 -14.47
N ILE A 249 16.37 15.02 -13.56
CA ILE A 249 16.66 16.03 -12.55
C ILE A 249 17.58 17.11 -13.12
N LYS A 250 17.23 18.39 -12.88
CA LYS A 250 18.15 19.52 -13.03
C LYS A 250 18.27 20.23 -11.69
N ILE A 251 19.46 20.20 -11.08
CA ILE A 251 19.79 21.05 -9.94
C ILE A 251 20.31 22.39 -10.48
N GLY A 252 19.67 23.51 -10.11
CA GLY A 252 20.21 24.85 -10.38
C GLY A 252 19.36 25.82 -11.22
N GLU A 253 18.15 25.46 -11.66
CA GLU A 253 17.20 26.48 -12.13
C GLU A 253 16.72 27.30 -10.92
N HIS A 254 17.16 28.55 -10.82
CA HIS A 254 16.77 29.47 -9.75
C HIS A 254 15.28 29.80 -9.85
N ALA A 255 14.46 29.20 -8.98
CA ALA A 255 13.20 29.82 -8.59
C ALA A 255 13.51 31.19 -7.96
N GLU A 256 12.82 32.24 -8.40
CA GLU A 256 13.01 33.61 -7.88
C GLU A 256 12.39 33.77 -6.48
N GLY A 257 12.98 33.12 -5.48
CA GLY A 257 12.50 33.17 -4.09
C GLY A 257 13.06 32.06 -3.18
N GLY A 258 14.21 32.34 -2.55
CA GLY A 258 14.71 31.55 -1.42
C GLY A 258 15.49 30.28 -1.77
N MET A 259 15.84 29.50 -0.73
CA MET A 259 16.67 28.30 -0.85
C MET A 259 15.89 27.12 -1.45
N GLY A 260 16.31 26.64 -2.62
CA GLY A 260 16.34 25.21 -2.94
C GLY A 260 15.01 24.46 -3.03
N LYS A 261 13.92 25.05 -3.53
CA LYS A 261 12.73 24.29 -3.91
C LYS A 261 13.05 23.32 -5.06
N VAL A 262 13.31 22.04 -4.76
CA VAL A 262 13.33 20.97 -5.76
C VAL A 262 11.89 20.61 -6.11
N GLN A 263 11.25 21.46 -6.93
CA GLN A 263 10.00 21.13 -7.60
C GLN A 263 10.33 20.25 -8.81
N GLY A 264 10.83 19.05 -8.52
CA GLY A 264 11.52 18.17 -9.46
C GLY A 264 10.63 17.08 -10.07
N PRO A 265 11.22 16.23 -10.93
CA PRO A 265 10.58 15.08 -11.59
C PRO A 265 10.26 13.89 -10.65
N LEU A 266 10.14 14.13 -9.34
CA LEU A 266 9.70 13.16 -8.32
C LEU A 266 8.62 13.86 -7.50
N THR A 267 7.37 13.43 -7.64
CA THR A 267 6.21 14.19 -7.17
C THR A 267 5.19 13.29 -6.46
N PRO A 268 4.20 13.84 -5.74
CA PRO A 268 3.11 13.06 -5.14
C PRO A 268 2.30 12.21 -6.14
N LEU A 269 2.28 12.57 -7.43
CA LEU A 269 1.44 11.97 -8.46
C LEU A 269 2.20 11.17 -9.54
N GLY A 270 3.53 11.27 -9.59
CA GLY A 270 4.36 10.52 -10.54
C GLY A 270 5.82 10.95 -10.62
N LEU A 271 6.53 10.35 -11.56
CA LEU A 271 7.95 10.60 -11.84
C LEU A 271 8.22 10.86 -13.32
N THR A 272 9.37 11.46 -13.64
CA THR A 272 9.85 11.61 -15.02
C THR A 272 11.24 11.01 -15.18
N LEU A 273 11.35 10.04 -16.08
CA LEU A 273 12.58 9.33 -16.41
C LEU A 273 13.23 9.92 -17.66
N LYS A 274 14.55 9.78 -17.78
CA LYS A 274 15.37 10.09 -18.95
C LYS A 274 16.19 8.88 -19.41
N TRP A 275 16.39 8.77 -20.72
CA TRP A 275 17.32 7.83 -21.38
C TRP A 275 18.27 8.64 -22.27
N GLU A 276 19.55 8.31 -22.26
CA GLU A 276 20.61 9.10 -22.89
C GLU A 276 21.33 8.30 -24.00
N LYS A 277 21.96 9.03 -24.94
CA LYS A 277 22.68 8.44 -26.08
C LYS A 277 23.85 7.53 -25.64
N ASP A 278 24.19 6.55 -26.46
CA ASP A 278 25.43 5.78 -26.33
C ASP A 278 26.66 6.59 -26.81
N GLY A 279 27.41 7.14 -25.86
CA GLY A 279 28.75 7.73 -26.05
C GLY A 279 28.82 9.16 -26.60
N ASP A 280 30.03 9.72 -26.58
CA ASP A 280 30.34 11.17 -26.71
C ASP A 280 30.06 11.83 -28.08
N LYS A 281 29.30 11.20 -29.00
CA LYS A 281 29.05 11.75 -30.35
C LYS A 281 27.99 12.85 -30.34
N GLN A 282 28.43 14.10 -30.14
CA GLN A 282 27.67 15.34 -29.98
C GLN A 282 26.62 15.72 -31.07
N ASN A 283 26.44 14.94 -32.13
CA ASN A 283 25.54 15.27 -33.24
C ASN A 283 24.22 14.48 -33.18
N GLY A 284 23.09 15.18 -33.26
CA GLY A 284 21.75 14.60 -33.44
C GLY A 284 20.89 14.59 -32.17
N PHE A 285 20.40 13.41 -31.81
CA PHE A 285 19.64 13.14 -30.58
C PHE A 285 20.52 13.31 -29.33
N GLU A 286 19.96 13.91 -28.28
CA GLU A 286 20.62 14.09 -26.98
C GLU A 286 20.08 13.09 -25.96
N LYS A 287 18.76 13.09 -25.74
CA LYS A 287 18.06 12.22 -24.79
C LYS A 287 16.56 12.10 -25.15
N MET A 288 15.88 11.16 -24.52
CA MET A 288 14.41 11.13 -24.45
C MET A 288 13.92 11.09 -23.01
N THR A 289 12.72 11.60 -22.76
CA THR A 289 12.13 11.73 -21.42
C THR A 289 10.63 11.40 -21.41
N SER A 290 10.18 10.66 -20.40
CA SER A 290 8.78 10.26 -20.22
C SER A 290 8.29 10.55 -18.80
N SER A 291 7.19 11.29 -18.66
CA SER A 291 6.46 11.46 -17.40
C SER A 291 5.47 10.33 -17.20
N ILE A 292 5.59 9.58 -16.12
CA ILE A 292 4.72 8.46 -15.75
C ILE A 292 3.95 8.87 -14.49
N VAL A 293 2.65 9.13 -14.64
CA VAL A 293 1.78 9.65 -13.58
C VAL A 293 0.57 8.74 -13.33
N ARG A 294 0.01 8.78 -12.12
CA ARG A 294 -1.26 8.11 -11.79
C ARG A 294 -2.38 8.61 -12.71
N GLY A 295 -3.26 7.70 -13.15
CA GLY A 295 -4.44 8.04 -13.95
C GLY A 295 -4.16 8.41 -15.40
N MET A 296 -2.93 8.30 -15.91
CA MET A 296 -2.61 8.76 -17.27
C MET A 296 -3.43 8.03 -18.35
N VAL A 297 -4.00 8.78 -19.29
CA VAL A 297 -4.75 8.21 -20.44
C VAL A 297 -3.83 7.82 -21.61
N TYR A 298 -2.72 8.53 -21.77
CA TYR A 298 -1.77 8.39 -22.88
C TYR A 298 -0.35 8.12 -22.36
N GLY A 299 0.37 7.18 -22.98
CA GLY A 299 1.83 7.17 -22.96
C GLY A 299 2.37 8.38 -23.71
N THR A 300 3.43 9.02 -23.21
CA THR A 300 3.98 10.26 -23.78
C THR A 300 5.51 10.23 -23.69
N MET A 301 6.20 10.32 -24.84
CA MET A 301 7.67 10.37 -24.90
C MET A 301 8.11 11.62 -25.65
N HIS A 302 9.00 12.39 -25.02
CA HIS A 302 9.63 13.57 -25.59
C HIS A 302 11.06 13.24 -26.04
N TYR A 303 11.43 13.67 -27.24
CA TYR A 303 12.73 13.42 -27.87
C TYR A 303 13.44 14.75 -28.06
N HIS A 304 14.63 14.90 -27.45
CA HIS A 304 15.40 16.14 -27.39
C HIS A 304 16.55 16.07 -28.40
N PHE A 305 16.72 17.10 -29.24
CA PHE A 305 17.71 17.12 -30.32
C PHE A 305 18.61 18.36 -30.24
N GLY A 306 19.92 18.20 -30.47
CA GLY A 306 20.91 19.24 -30.25
C GLY A 306 20.80 20.44 -31.20
N TYR A 307 21.45 21.56 -30.83
CA TYR A 307 21.20 22.88 -31.40
C TYR A 307 21.27 22.96 -32.95
N GLU A 308 22.17 22.23 -33.60
CA GLU A 308 22.28 22.21 -35.08
C GLU A 308 21.07 21.57 -35.80
N SER A 309 20.23 20.81 -35.08
CA SER A 309 19.01 20.21 -35.62
C SER A 309 17.91 21.24 -35.92
N LYS A 310 18.02 22.50 -35.44
CA LYS A 310 16.97 23.54 -35.48
C LYS A 310 16.29 23.81 -36.83
N LYS A 311 16.92 23.45 -37.95
CA LYS A 311 16.36 23.61 -39.32
C LYS A 311 16.01 22.30 -40.03
N ARG A 312 16.19 21.14 -39.37
CA ARG A 312 15.98 19.79 -39.94
C ARG A 312 15.18 18.85 -39.01
N GLY A 313 15.02 19.19 -37.74
CA GLY A 313 14.57 18.23 -36.72
C GLY A 313 15.50 17.01 -36.72
N PHE A 314 14.89 15.82 -36.57
CA PHE A 314 15.59 14.53 -36.63
C PHE A 314 15.89 14.03 -38.05
N HIS A 315 15.69 14.83 -39.10
CA HIS A 315 16.01 14.38 -40.47
C HIS A 315 17.53 14.19 -40.67
N GLY A 316 17.94 12.91 -40.77
CA GLY A 316 19.34 12.50 -40.81
C GLY A 316 19.97 12.27 -39.43
N SER A 317 19.15 12.10 -38.39
CA SER A 317 19.62 11.64 -37.06
C SER A 317 20.05 10.17 -37.10
N GLU A 318 21.07 9.81 -36.32
CA GLU A 318 21.48 8.42 -36.05
C GLU A 318 20.43 7.65 -35.23
N ILE A 319 19.46 8.35 -34.61
CA ILE A 319 18.46 7.81 -33.68
C ILE A 319 17.10 8.46 -33.98
N LEU A 320 16.03 7.66 -34.08
CA LEU A 320 14.69 8.09 -34.52
C LEU A 320 13.58 7.68 -33.53
N PRO A 321 12.54 8.53 -33.35
CA PRO A 321 11.34 8.18 -32.59
C PRO A 321 10.67 6.95 -33.19
N THR A 322 10.47 5.91 -32.37
CA THR A 322 10.05 4.58 -32.83
C THR A 322 8.99 4.00 -31.89
N ILE A 323 7.94 3.43 -32.46
CA ILE A 323 6.92 2.63 -31.77
C ILE A 323 7.11 1.17 -32.17
N VAL A 324 7.06 0.26 -31.20
CA VAL A 324 7.22 -1.20 -31.42
C VAL A 324 6.12 -1.97 -30.68
N SER A 325 5.66 -3.08 -31.26
CA SER A 325 4.91 -4.11 -30.55
C SER A 325 5.37 -5.50 -30.97
N GLN A 326 5.26 -6.47 -30.06
CA GLN A 326 5.68 -7.87 -30.24
C GLN A 326 4.48 -8.74 -30.66
N VAL A 327 3.57 -8.17 -31.45
CA VAL A 327 2.36 -8.76 -32.01
C VAL A 327 2.20 -8.18 -33.42
N ASP A 328 1.73 -9.00 -34.37
CA ASP A 328 1.54 -8.55 -35.75
C ASP A 328 0.26 -7.71 -35.94
N ILE A 329 0.28 -6.86 -36.97
CA ILE A 329 -0.87 -6.07 -37.39
C ILE A 329 -1.90 -6.92 -38.14
N SER A 330 -3.16 -6.82 -37.69
CA SER A 330 -4.33 -7.41 -38.36
C SER A 330 -4.70 -6.71 -39.68
N SER A 331 -4.37 -5.43 -39.78
CA SER A 331 -4.71 -4.55 -40.91
C SER A 331 -3.61 -3.51 -41.11
N LYS A 332 -3.47 -2.99 -42.33
CA LYS A 332 -2.56 -1.88 -42.62
C LYS A 332 -2.86 -0.69 -41.67
N PRO A 333 -1.84 -0.04 -41.10
CA PRO A 333 -2.04 1.19 -40.34
C PRO A 333 -2.70 2.29 -41.17
N LEU A 334 -3.56 3.09 -40.56
CA LEU A 334 -4.27 4.19 -41.22
C LEU A 334 -3.82 5.54 -40.69
N THR A 335 -3.55 6.51 -41.57
CA THR A 335 -3.27 7.90 -41.17
C THR A 335 -4.56 8.62 -40.74
N ASP A 336 -4.43 9.80 -40.11
CA ASP A 336 -5.57 10.68 -39.79
C ASP A 336 -6.37 11.19 -41.01
N LYS A 337 -5.87 10.94 -42.23
CA LYS A 337 -6.56 11.19 -43.51
C LYS A 337 -7.21 9.94 -44.13
N GLY A 338 -7.05 8.77 -43.50
CA GLY A 338 -7.48 7.48 -44.05
C GLY A 338 -6.57 6.93 -45.15
N GLU A 339 -5.31 7.40 -45.24
CA GLU A 339 -4.32 6.82 -46.15
C GLU A 339 -3.73 5.53 -45.54
N GLU A 340 -3.62 4.46 -46.32
CA GLU A 340 -3.03 3.18 -45.88
C GLU A 340 -1.49 3.27 -45.86
N ILE A 341 -0.87 2.95 -44.71
CA ILE A 341 0.58 2.80 -44.61
C ILE A 341 0.95 1.38 -45.03
N HIS A 342 1.81 1.25 -46.05
CA HIS A 342 2.36 -0.04 -46.47
C HIS A 342 3.61 -0.39 -45.67
N CYS A 343 3.51 -1.45 -44.87
CA CYS A 343 4.63 -2.03 -44.11
C CYS A 343 5.56 -2.84 -45.01
N SER A 344 6.84 -2.90 -44.66
CA SER A 344 7.85 -3.69 -45.36
C SER A 344 8.24 -4.95 -44.57
N ASN A 345 8.26 -6.09 -45.27
CA ASN A 345 8.61 -7.40 -44.73
C ASN A 345 10.15 -7.63 -44.73
N GLY A 346 10.91 -6.63 -44.29
CA GLY A 346 12.39 -6.65 -44.30
C GLY A 346 13.04 -6.47 -45.68
N GLU A 347 12.45 -6.95 -46.77
CA GLU A 347 13.06 -6.96 -48.12
C GLU A 347 13.37 -5.57 -48.73
N ASN A 348 12.76 -4.50 -48.23
CA ASN A 348 12.97 -3.13 -48.74
C ASN A 348 12.77 -2.07 -47.64
N MET A 349 13.16 -0.82 -47.92
CA MET A 349 13.12 0.27 -46.93
C MET A 349 11.70 0.74 -46.51
N GLY A 350 10.64 0.24 -47.13
CA GLY A 350 9.28 0.74 -46.94
C GLY A 350 9.05 2.13 -47.58
N ASN A 351 7.78 2.46 -47.81
CA ASN A 351 7.40 3.77 -48.33
C ASN A 351 7.26 4.78 -47.19
N GLU A 352 7.83 5.98 -47.36
CA GLU A 352 7.56 7.10 -46.45
C GLU A 352 6.13 7.62 -46.67
N THR A 353 5.26 7.48 -45.67
CA THR A 353 3.88 8.00 -45.69
C THR A 353 3.78 9.25 -44.82
N LEU A 354 2.99 10.26 -45.22
CA LEU A 354 2.82 11.49 -44.45
C LEU A 354 1.68 11.33 -43.42
N VAL A 355 1.98 11.62 -42.17
CA VAL A 355 1.03 11.71 -41.06
C VAL A 355 0.94 13.17 -40.64
N ASP A 356 -0.26 13.74 -40.56
CA ASP A 356 -0.45 15.12 -40.11
C ASP A 356 -0.66 15.19 -38.59
N LYS A 357 -1.32 14.19 -38.01
CA LYS A 357 -1.60 14.09 -36.56
C LYS A 357 -1.38 12.71 -35.96
N SER A 358 -1.93 11.65 -36.57
CA SER A 358 -2.00 10.34 -35.93
C SER A 358 -2.02 9.14 -36.87
N VAL A 359 -1.62 7.98 -36.34
CA VAL A 359 -1.75 6.67 -36.98
C VAL A 359 -2.61 5.76 -36.11
N GLU A 360 -3.56 5.08 -36.73
CA GLU A 360 -4.38 4.03 -36.12
C GLU A 360 -3.76 2.66 -36.41
N LEU A 361 -3.54 1.87 -35.36
CA LEU A 361 -2.94 0.53 -35.37
C LEU A 361 -3.96 -0.48 -34.86
N HIS A 362 -3.98 -1.69 -35.40
CA HIS A 362 -4.82 -2.78 -34.90
C HIS A 362 -4.10 -4.13 -34.98
N PHE A 363 -3.98 -4.81 -33.85
CA PHE A 363 -3.18 -6.02 -33.65
C PHE A 363 -4.08 -7.25 -33.48
N TRP A 364 -3.70 -8.39 -34.09
CA TRP A 364 -4.62 -9.53 -34.18
C TRP A 364 -4.68 -10.39 -32.91
N GLU A 365 -3.54 -10.75 -32.30
CA GLU A 365 -3.49 -11.61 -31.10
C GLU A 365 -4.20 -10.97 -29.89
N SER A 366 -4.13 -9.64 -29.81
CA SER A 366 -4.67 -8.87 -28.70
C SER A 366 -6.07 -8.31 -28.93
N ASP A 367 -6.58 -8.31 -30.17
CA ASP A 367 -7.76 -7.53 -30.59
C ASP A 367 -7.72 -6.04 -30.20
N TYR A 368 -6.52 -5.51 -29.90
CA TYR A 368 -6.36 -4.13 -29.48
C TYR A 368 -6.21 -3.22 -30.68
N SER A 369 -6.78 -2.02 -30.57
CA SER A 369 -6.46 -0.90 -31.45
C SER A 369 -5.87 0.25 -30.66
N TRP A 370 -4.79 0.82 -31.18
CA TRP A 370 -4.03 1.91 -30.58
C TRP A 370 -3.99 3.12 -31.51
N LEU A 371 -3.97 4.31 -30.93
CA LEU A 371 -3.68 5.55 -31.64
C LEU A 371 -2.29 6.05 -31.26
N VAL A 372 -1.43 6.21 -32.26
CA VAL A 372 -0.15 6.91 -32.16
C VAL A 372 -0.36 8.36 -32.57
N PHE A 373 0.10 9.32 -31.77
CA PHE A 373 0.03 10.75 -32.07
C PHE A 373 1.43 11.37 -32.14
N TYR A 374 1.60 12.40 -32.96
CA TYR A 374 2.85 13.16 -33.10
C TYR A 374 2.62 14.65 -32.91
N SER A 375 3.57 15.38 -32.32
CA SER A 375 3.43 16.83 -32.10
C SER A 375 3.46 17.68 -33.36
N HIS A 376 3.99 17.15 -34.47
CA HIS A 376 4.18 17.85 -35.74
C HIS A 376 3.97 16.89 -36.93
N PRO A 377 3.48 17.38 -38.09
CA PRO A 377 3.38 16.58 -39.31
C PRO A 377 4.72 15.96 -39.71
N VAL A 378 4.70 14.65 -39.96
CA VAL A 378 5.87 13.78 -39.97
C VAL A 378 5.73 12.69 -41.04
N TYR A 379 6.85 12.31 -41.66
CA TYR A 379 6.92 11.13 -42.51
C TYR A 379 7.28 9.92 -41.65
N VAL A 380 6.52 8.84 -41.80
CA VAL A 380 6.72 7.57 -41.10
C VAL A 380 7.00 6.44 -42.09
N ARG A 381 7.68 5.40 -41.60
CA ARG A 381 7.80 4.10 -42.26
C ARG A 381 7.30 3.00 -41.33
N CYS A 382 6.71 1.97 -41.92
CA CYS A 382 6.29 0.77 -41.22
C CYS A 382 7.12 -0.44 -41.64
N PHE A 383 7.47 -1.29 -40.68
CA PHE A 383 8.16 -2.56 -40.89
C PHE A 383 7.43 -3.68 -40.13
N GLN A 384 7.46 -4.87 -40.69
CA GLN A 384 6.81 -6.08 -40.17
C GLN A 384 7.82 -7.21 -40.28
N LEU A 385 8.48 -7.55 -39.18
CA LEU A 385 9.48 -8.60 -39.13
C LEU A 385 8.83 -9.90 -38.70
N ILE A 386 9.03 -10.96 -39.48
CA ILE A 386 8.47 -12.29 -39.23
C ILE A 386 9.62 -13.21 -38.83
N GLU A 387 9.94 -13.24 -37.53
CA GLU A 387 10.73 -14.33 -36.95
C GLU A 387 9.81 -15.56 -36.79
N GLU A 388 10.35 -16.79 -36.88
CA GLU A 388 9.53 -18.02 -36.92
C GLU A 388 8.71 -18.26 -35.63
N GLU A 389 9.03 -17.60 -34.52
CA GLU A 389 8.36 -17.74 -33.22
C GLU A 389 7.80 -16.43 -32.62
N SER A 390 8.03 -15.25 -33.22
CA SER A 390 7.52 -13.96 -32.70
C SER A 390 7.53 -12.83 -33.75
N PRO A 391 6.37 -12.33 -34.22
CA PRO A 391 6.31 -11.22 -35.15
C PRO A 391 6.55 -9.87 -34.45
N ILE A 392 7.23 -8.94 -35.14
CA ILE A 392 7.52 -7.60 -34.61
C ILE A 392 7.01 -6.52 -35.56
N PHE A 393 6.07 -5.71 -35.07
CA PHE A 393 5.59 -4.52 -35.74
C PHE A 393 6.42 -3.29 -35.33
N ILE A 394 6.82 -2.47 -36.29
CA ILE A 394 7.59 -1.24 -36.04
C ILE A 394 7.05 -0.07 -36.87
N LEU A 395 6.79 1.06 -36.21
CA LEU A 395 6.45 2.34 -36.84
C LEU A 395 7.48 3.41 -36.45
N GLN A 396 8.28 3.86 -37.41
CA GLN A 396 9.41 4.77 -37.18
C GLN A 396 9.19 6.12 -37.88
N ALA A 397 9.37 7.22 -37.15
CA ALA A 397 9.31 8.58 -37.67
C ALA A 397 10.66 8.97 -38.31
N THR A 398 10.70 9.14 -39.64
CA THR A 398 11.96 9.34 -40.38
C THR A 398 12.39 10.81 -40.48
N ARG A 399 11.43 11.72 -40.66
CA ARG A 399 11.67 13.16 -40.82
C ARG A 399 10.39 13.98 -40.72
N LEU A 400 10.52 15.23 -40.31
CA LEU A 400 9.42 16.20 -40.34
C LEU A 400 8.97 16.50 -41.78
N ALA A 401 7.73 17.01 -41.92
CA ALA A 401 7.25 17.57 -43.17
C ALA A 401 8.03 18.85 -43.57
N LYS A 402 8.07 19.18 -44.87
CA LYS A 402 8.94 20.23 -45.44
C LYS A 402 8.73 21.65 -44.87
N ASN A 403 7.57 21.90 -44.26
CA ASN A 403 7.20 23.19 -43.66
C ASN A 403 7.10 23.11 -42.12
N SER A 404 7.51 22.00 -41.50
CA SER A 404 7.43 21.77 -40.06
C SER A 404 8.82 21.91 -39.42
N THR A 405 8.93 22.81 -38.44
CA THR A 405 10.13 23.03 -37.63
C THR A 405 9.79 22.81 -36.16
N LEU A 406 10.68 22.18 -35.39
CA LEU A 406 10.48 22.03 -33.95
C LEU A 406 10.50 23.41 -33.23
N PRO A 407 9.89 23.53 -32.04
CA PRO A 407 9.94 24.74 -31.21
C PRO A 407 11.35 25.09 -30.75
N GLY A 408 11.48 26.21 -30.01
CA GLY A 408 12.78 26.73 -29.53
C GLY A 408 13.64 25.72 -28.76
N ASP A 409 13.01 24.74 -28.10
CA ASP A 409 13.63 23.71 -27.27
C ASP A 409 13.98 22.43 -28.05
N ASN A 410 13.76 22.37 -29.36
CA ASN A 410 14.05 21.21 -30.23
C ASN A 410 13.35 19.89 -29.84
N VAL A 411 12.24 19.93 -29.10
CA VAL A 411 11.53 18.71 -28.70
C VAL A 411 10.53 18.25 -29.75
N PHE A 412 10.62 16.99 -30.14
CA PHE A 412 9.52 16.25 -30.78
C PHE A 412 8.82 15.40 -29.73
N THR A 413 7.51 15.17 -29.86
CA THR A 413 6.75 14.33 -28.93
C THR A 413 5.97 13.28 -29.71
N SER A 414 6.07 12.03 -29.27
CA SER A 414 5.16 10.95 -29.67
C SER A 414 4.26 10.59 -28.48
N ARG A 415 3.03 10.15 -28.75
CA ARG A 415 2.10 9.64 -27.72
C ARG A 415 1.40 8.39 -28.20
N VAL A 416 0.95 7.54 -27.28
CA VAL A 416 0.15 6.34 -27.56
C VAL A 416 -1.04 6.24 -26.61
N ALA A 417 -2.21 5.87 -27.11
CA ALA A 417 -3.40 5.59 -26.29
C ALA A 417 -4.20 4.40 -26.84
N LEU A 418 -4.82 3.66 -25.92
CA LEU A 418 -5.69 2.53 -26.22
C LEU A 418 -7.03 3.03 -26.77
N MET A 419 -7.27 2.85 -28.07
CA MET A 419 -8.51 3.24 -28.73
C MET A 419 -9.61 2.19 -28.55
N ASN A 420 -9.25 0.91 -28.51
CA ASN A 420 -10.19 -0.17 -28.24
C ASN A 420 -9.43 -1.41 -27.72
N ASN A 421 -10.06 -2.18 -26.83
CA ASN A 421 -9.57 -3.47 -26.35
C ASN A 421 -10.42 -4.67 -26.80
N CYS A 422 -11.33 -4.44 -27.74
CA CYS A 422 -12.19 -5.44 -28.34
C CYS A 422 -12.69 -4.93 -29.70
N THR A 423 -11.80 -4.84 -30.69
CA THR A 423 -12.12 -4.25 -32.00
C THR A 423 -12.92 -5.19 -32.91
N THR A 424 -12.67 -6.49 -32.85
CA THR A 424 -13.33 -7.52 -33.68
C THR A 424 -14.22 -8.47 -32.90
N GLY A 425 -14.10 -8.50 -31.56
CA GLY A 425 -14.82 -9.44 -30.70
C GLY A 425 -13.97 -10.64 -30.26
N THR A 426 -12.67 -10.67 -30.59
CA THR A 426 -11.84 -11.87 -30.49
C THR A 426 -11.03 -12.00 -29.20
N ASN A 427 -10.76 -10.92 -28.46
CA ASN A 427 -10.02 -10.99 -27.19
C ASN A 427 -10.91 -11.52 -26.04
N PRO A 428 -10.66 -12.71 -25.48
CA PRO A 428 -11.53 -13.31 -24.47
C PRO A 428 -11.45 -12.63 -23.08
N SER A 429 -10.41 -11.84 -22.82
CA SER A 429 -10.19 -11.13 -21.55
C SER A 429 -10.94 -9.79 -21.49
N HIS A 430 -11.30 -9.22 -22.65
CA HIS A 430 -11.93 -7.90 -22.74
C HIS A 430 -13.24 -7.88 -23.54
N CYS A 431 -13.47 -8.79 -24.48
CA CYS A 431 -14.72 -8.89 -25.23
C CYS A 431 -15.80 -9.59 -24.41
N LEU A 432 -16.97 -8.94 -24.27
CA LEU A 432 -18.14 -9.57 -23.68
C LEU A 432 -18.87 -10.35 -24.77
N GLN A 433 -19.16 -11.63 -24.53
CA GLN A 433 -19.91 -12.53 -25.43
C GLN A 433 -19.31 -12.74 -26.84
N GLY A 434 -18.09 -12.25 -27.09
CA GLY A 434 -17.46 -12.27 -28.41
C GLY A 434 -17.91 -11.16 -29.36
N GLU A 435 -18.56 -10.10 -28.84
CA GLU A 435 -19.04 -8.99 -29.67
C GLU A 435 -18.04 -7.82 -29.68
N ALA A 436 -17.75 -7.31 -30.89
CA ALA A 436 -16.94 -6.11 -31.10
C ALA A 436 -17.54 -4.88 -30.41
N ARG A 437 -16.70 -4.06 -29.78
CA ARG A 437 -17.12 -2.82 -29.11
C ARG A 437 -17.02 -1.63 -30.06
N ASP A 438 -18.12 -0.90 -30.23
CA ASP A 438 -18.05 0.46 -30.78
C ASP A 438 -17.35 1.38 -29.77
N GLN A 439 -16.21 1.95 -30.20
CA GLN A 439 -15.43 2.95 -29.48
C GLN A 439 -15.23 4.22 -30.32
N SER A 440 -16.09 4.48 -31.32
CA SER A 440 -16.03 5.67 -32.18
C SER A 440 -15.97 6.98 -31.37
N ASN A 441 -16.87 7.14 -30.38
CA ASN A 441 -16.87 8.28 -29.47
C ASN A 441 -15.58 8.40 -28.63
N TRP A 442 -14.98 7.27 -28.22
CA TRP A 442 -13.71 7.25 -27.49
C TRP A 442 -12.53 7.63 -28.39
N SER A 443 -12.52 7.11 -29.62
CA SER A 443 -11.56 7.45 -30.67
C SER A 443 -11.56 8.95 -30.96
N SER A 444 -12.74 9.55 -31.13
CA SER A 444 -12.91 11.00 -31.25
C SER A 444 -12.40 11.75 -30.02
N LEU A 445 -12.83 11.37 -28.81
CA LEU A 445 -12.41 12.02 -27.56
C LEU A 445 -10.88 11.96 -27.36
N LEU A 446 -10.23 10.84 -27.70
CA LEU A 446 -8.78 10.72 -27.71
C LEU A 446 -8.12 11.65 -28.74
N LYS A 447 -8.63 11.68 -29.97
CA LYS A 447 -8.10 12.49 -31.09
C LYS A 447 -8.26 14.00 -30.82
N ASP A 448 -9.35 14.41 -30.20
CA ASP A 448 -9.66 15.81 -29.87
C ASP A 448 -8.90 16.37 -28.67
N ASN A 449 -8.29 15.51 -27.83
CA ASN A 449 -7.59 15.91 -26.59
C ASN A 449 -6.10 15.50 -26.58
N ALA A 450 -5.60 14.94 -27.68
CA ALA A 450 -4.21 14.49 -27.81
C ALA A 450 -3.16 15.62 -27.79
N HIS A 451 -3.57 16.88 -27.86
CA HIS A 451 -2.70 18.06 -27.78
C HIS A 451 -2.28 18.44 -26.35
N ILE A 452 -2.87 17.86 -25.30
CA ILE A 452 -2.53 18.18 -23.89
C ILE A 452 -2.13 16.92 -23.10
N TYR A 453 -1.11 17.05 -22.26
CA TYR A 453 -0.51 15.98 -21.47
C TYR A 453 -0.21 16.42 -20.02
N PRO A 454 -0.15 15.50 -19.05
CA PRO A 454 0.26 15.83 -17.70
C PRO A 454 1.79 16.01 -17.64
N GLY A 455 2.24 17.10 -17.04
CA GLY A 455 3.65 17.49 -17.04
C GLY A 455 4.52 16.74 -16.04
N LYS A 456 5.69 17.31 -15.70
CA LYS A 456 6.67 16.69 -14.78
C LYS A 456 6.71 17.31 -13.38
N HIS A 457 5.95 18.37 -13.14
CA HIS A 457 5.87 19.11 -11.89
C HIS A 457 4.49 19.00 -11.24
N THR A 458 3.78 17.88 -11.47
CA THR A 458 2.45 17.62 -10.89
C THR A 458 2.50 17.76 -9.37
N LYS A 459 1.52 18.45 -8.77
CA LYS A 459 1.52 18.73 -7.32
C LYS A 459 0.17 18.44 -6.67
N ILE A 460 0.19 18.35 -5.35
CA ILE A 460 -1.01 18.31 -4.53
C ILE A 460 -0.84 19.32 -3.41
N ASP A 461 -1.78 20.25 -3.34
CA ASP A 461 -1.93 21.21 -2.25
C ASP A 461 -3.25 20.95 -1.51
N TYR A 462 -3.45 21.62 -0.39
CA TYR A 462 -4.68 21.50 0.40
C TYR A 462 -4.99 22.83 1.10
N THR A 463 -6.27 23.06 1.38
CA THR A 463 -6.73 24.26 2.08
C THR A 463 -7.82 23.88 3.07
N PHE A 464 -7.66 24.31 4.32
CA PHE A 464 -8.58 24.05 5.42
C PHE A 464 -9.63 25.15 5.54
N PHE A 465 -10.89 24.77 5.76
CA PHE A 465 -12.02 25.68 5.95
C PHE A 465 -12.91 25.20 7.10
N SER A 466 -13.53 26.16 7.78
CA SER A 466 -14.67 25.96 8.69
C SER A 466 -15.89 26.65 8.10
N GLU A 467 -16.94 25.90 7.77
CA GLU A 467 -18.18 26.47 7.23
C GLU A 467 -19.14 26.76 8.41
N GLU A 468 -19.46 28.05 8.64
CA GLU A 468 -20.17 28.50 9.86
C GLU A 468 -21.62 27.97 9.97
N GLU A 469 -22.26 27.60 8.85
CA GLU A 469 -23.67 27.18 8.82
C GLU A 469 -23.88 25.66 8.99
N ASP A 470 -23.00 24.82 8.42
CA ASP A 470 -23.10 23.34 8.49
C ASP A 470 -22.33 22.74 9.68
N GLY A 471 -21.48 23.52 10.37
CA GLY A 471 -20.74 23.09 11.56
C GLY A 471 -19.61 22.08 11.30
N GLY A 472 -19.26 21.84 10.03
CA GLY A 472 -18.18 20.97 9.61
C GLY A 472 -16.87 21.71 9.30
N GLU A 473 -15.74 21.11 9.68
CA GLU A 473 -14.42 21.49 9.16
C GLU A 473 -14.08 20.59 7.95
N HIS A 474 -13.54 21.21 6.90
CA HIS A 474 -13.29 20.58 5.61
C HIS A 474 -11.88 20.89 5.10
N ALA A 475 -11.38 20.00 4.24
CA ALA A 475 -10.16 20.23 3.46
C ALA A 475 -10.43 20.06 1.97
N TYR A 476 -10.07 21.05 1.16
CA TYR A 476 -10.11 20.90 -0.30
C TYR A 476 -8.73 20.41 -0.77
N LEU A 477 -8.65 19.14 -1.15
CA LEU A 477 -7.45 18.54 -1.75
C LEU A 477 -7.35 18.96 -3.21
N GLN A 478 -6.34 19.77 -3.56
CA GLN A 478 -6.15 20.34 -4.89
C GLN A 478 -5.10 19.54 -5.67
N PHE A 479 -5.52 18.79 -6.68
CA PHE A 479 -4.63 18.08 -7.59
C PHE A 479 -4.30 18.99 -8.78
N ASP A 480 -3.01 19.17 -9.08
CA ASP A 480 -2.51 19.87 -10.25
C ASP A 480 -1.71 18.89 -11.12
N TRP A 481 -2.22 18.64 -12.33
CA TRP A 481 -1.62 17.71 -13.27
C TRP A 481 -0.52 18.33 -14.14
N ASP A 482 -0.06 19.55 -13.82
CA ASP A 482 0.97 20.29 -14.59
C ASP A 482 0.65 20.25 -16.09
N ALA A 483 -0.63 20.49 -16.42
CA ALA A 483 -1.17 20.28 -17.75
C ALA A 483 -0.40 21.13 -18.77
N ARG A 484 0.17 20.49 -19.79
CA ARG A 484 1.05 21.12 -20.79
C ARG A 484 0.61 20.78 -22.21
N ARG A 485 0.95 21.67 -23.14
CA ARG A 485 0.66 21.50 -24.56
C ARG A 485 1.76 20.70 -25.24
N VAL A 486 1.38 19.73 -26.08
CA VAL A 486 2.26 18.82 -26.81
C VAL A 486 3.01 19.52 -27.96
N ASP A 487 2.48 20.65 -28.45
CA ASP A 487 3.03 21.44 -29.56
C ASP A 487 4.23 22.30 -29.17
N ASN A 488 4.25 22.85 -27.95
CA ASN A 488 5.26 23.82 -27.50
C ASN A 488 5.74 23.65 -26.04
N LEU A 489 5.31 22.60 -25.34
CA LEU A 489 5.63 22.27 -23.94
C LEU A 489 5.19 23.29 -22.87
N SER A 490 4.52 24.38 -23.26
CA SER A 490 4.06 25.40 -22.32
C SER A 490 2.90 24.89 -21.47
N GLN A 491 2.80 25.41 -20.24
CA GLN A 491 1.70 25.13 -19.32
C GLN A 491 0.39 25.68 -19.90
N VAL A 492 -0.67 24.87 -19.80
CA VAL A 492 -2.02 25.19 -20.25
C VAL A 492 -2.58 26.31 -19.36
N LYS A 493 -3.10 27.37 -19.98
CA LYS A 493 -3.64 28.54 -19.27
C LYS A 493 -5.01 28.25 -18.68
N ASP A 494 -5.40 29.06 -17.70
CA ASP A 494 -6.67 28.96 -16.98
C ASP A 494 -7.92 28.88 -17.86
N ASN A 495 -7.91 29.56 -19.01
CA ASN A 495 -8.98 29.53 -20.01
C ASN A 495 -8.93 28.33 -21.00
N GLU A 496 -8.00 27.39 -20.82
CA GLU A 496 -7.80 26.17 -21.64
C GLU A 496 -7.82 24.89 -20.77
N LYS A 497 -8.16 24.97 -19.47
CA LYS A 497 -7.99 23.89 -18.48
C LYS A 497 -8.83 22.62 -18.69
N GLY A 498 -9.88 22.64 -19.53
CA GLY A 498 -10.85 21.55 -19.71
C GLY A 498 -10.40 20.38 -20.62
N ASP A 499 -9.21 20.44 -21.22
CA ASP A 499 -8.79 19.50 -22.27
C ASP A 499 -7.93 18.31 -21.81
N LEU A 500 -7.35 18.34 -20.60
CA LEU A 500 -6.59 17.18 -20.12
C LEU A 500 -7.54 16.02 -19.77
N LEU A 501 -7.33 14.83 -20.38
CA LEU A 501 -8.01 13.59 -20.00
C LEU A 501 -7.19 12.80 -18.97
N MET A 502 -7.80 12.48 -17.83
CA MET A 502 -7.21 11.67 -16.76
C MET A 502 -8.24 10.66 -16.23
N TYR A 503 -7.81 9.44 -15.91
CA TYR A 503 -8.65 8.46 -15.21
C TYR A 503 -8.85 8.88 -13.74
N SER A 504 -10.09 8.75 -13.28
CA SER A 504 -10.52 8.94 -11.90
C SER A 504 -10.89 7.61 -11.25
N LEU A 505 -10.73 7.49 -9.94
CA LEU A 505 -11.22 6.36 -9.14
C LEU A 505 -12.64 6.62 -8.60
N PRO A 506 -13.35 5.59 -8.10
CA PRO A 506 -14.68 5.75 -7.50
C PRO A 506 -14.73 6.87 -6.46
N HIS A 507 -13.80 6.85 -5.49
CA HIS A 507 -13.77 7.87 -4.45
C HIS A 507 -13.44 9.28 -4.97
N HIS A 508 -12.66 9.43 -6.05
CA HIS A 508 -12.43 10.76 -6.65
C HIS A 508 -13.76 11.35 -7.12
N ARG A 509 -14.60 10.55 -7.79
CA ARG A 509 -15.92 10.97 -8.29
C ARG A 509 -16.96 11.17 -7.18
N GLU A 510 -16.75 10.55 -6.02
CA GLU A 510 -17.56 10.74 -4.82
C GLU A 510 -17.22 12.04 -4.07
N MET A 511 -16.00 12.57 -4.23
CA MET A 511 -15.48 13.73 -3.48
C MET A 511 -15.22 14.99 -4.34
N LEU A 512 -15.23 14.89 -5.67
CA LEU A 512 -14.97 15.97 -6.62
C LEU A 512 -15.94 17.15 -6.42
N HIS A 513 -15.41 18.35 -6.17
CA HIS A 513 -16.21 19.54 -5.87
C HIS A 513 -16.71 20.24 -7.16
N PRO A 514 -18.03 20.44 -7.35
CA PRO A 514 -18.58 20.97 -8.61
C PRO A 514 -18.11 22.38 -9.00
N GLN A 515 -17.71 23.24 -8.06
CA GLN A 515 -17.24 24.60 -8.38
C GLN A 515 -15.73 24.69 -8.65
N ALA A 516 -15.00 23.57 -8.60
CA ALA A 516 -13.54 23.56 -8.75
C ALA A 516 -13.03 23.51 -10.21
N SER A 517 -13.94 23.32 -11.17
CA SER A 517 -13.66 23.51 -12.60
C SER A 517 -14.60 24.58 -13.16
N SER A 518 -14.06 25.52 -13.92
CA SER A 518 -14.82 26.64 -14.50
C SER A 518 -15.82 26.24 -15.59
N ASP A 519 -15.77 25.00 -16.07
CA ASP A 519 -16.71 24.44 -17.03
C ASP A 519 -17.75 23.54 -16.34
N ASN A 520 -19.02 23.69 -16.75
CA ASN A 520 -20.10 22.74 -16.45
C ASN A 520 -19.95 21.44 -17.30
N SER A 521 -18.73 20.88 -17.39
CA SER A 521 -18.39 19.73 -18.23
C SER A 521 -18.16 18.43 -17.44
N PHE A 522 -18.65 18.36 -16.20
CA PHE A 522 -18.78 17.11 -15.47
C PHE A 522 -19.77 16.17 -16.19
N VAL A 523 -19.25 15.22 -16.97
CA VAL A 523 -20.06 14.20 -17.66
C VAL A 523 -20.54 13.14 -16.66
N PHE A 524 -21.48 13.53 -15.80
CA PHE A 524 -22.41 12.61 -15.19
C PHE A 524 -23.61 12.42 -16.12
N GLU A 525 -24.05 11.17 -16.20
CA GLU A 525 -25.15 10.66 -17.03
C GLU A 525 -24.89 10.63 -18.55
N GLN A 526 -24.83 9.41 -19.09
CA GLN A 526 -24.66 9.03 -20.50
C GLN A 526 -23.26 9.33 -21.11
N GLY A 527 -22.46 8.27 -21.36
CA GLY A 527 -21.14 8.37 -22.03
C GLY A 527 -19.92 7.89 -21.22
N ARG A 528 -20.07 6.89 -20.34
CA ARG A 528 -18.99 6.41 -19.46
C ARG A 528 -17.86 5.67 -20.19
N HIS A 529 -16.80 6.38 -20.54
CA HIS A 529 -15.49 5.77 -20.84
C HIS A 529 -14.80 5.34 -19.53
N CYS A 530 -15.10 4.10 -19.11
CA CYS A 530 -14.53 3.47 -17.93
C CYS A 530 -13.90 2.11 -18.27
N THR A 531 -12.92 1.70 -17.47
CA THR A 531 -12.34 0.35 -17.47
C THR A 531 -12.29 -0.20 -16.04
N PRO A 532 -12.38 -1.52 -15.84
CA PRO A 532 -12.03 -2.14 -14.56
C PRO A 532 -10.58 -1.81 -14.15
N SER A 533 -10.35 -1.68 -12.85
CA SER A 533 -9.04 -1.56 -12.20
C SER A 533 -9.11 -2.24 -10.83
N LEU A 534 -7.96 -2.49 -10.19
CA LEU A 534 -7.92 -3.08 -8.84
C LEU A 534 -8.74 -2.28 -7.80
N ASN A 535 -8.87 -0.97 -8.01
CA ASN A 535 -9.57 -0.04 -7.14
C ASN A 535 -11.00 0.26 -7.66
N GLY A 536 -11.63 -0.71 -8.34
CA GLY A 536 -12.95 -0.60 -8.95
C GLY A 536 -12.93 0.04 -10.34
N LEU A 537 -14.07 0.57 -10.79
CA LEU A 537 -14.16 1.19 -12.13
C LEU A 537 -13.40 2.53 -12.18
N SER A 538 -12.31 2.56 -12.95
CA SER A 538 -11.62 3.77 -13.35
C SER A 538 -12.34 4.42 -14.52
N CYS A 539 -12.68 5.70 -14.42
CA CYS A 539 -13.45 6.43 -15.45
C CYS A 539 -12.75 7.74 -15.83
N VAL A 540 -12.67 8.05 -17.12
CA VAL A 540 -12.04 9.29 -17.59
C VAL A 540 -12.84 10.51 -17.13
N VAL A 541 -12.13 11.52 -16.65
CA VAL A 541 -12.64 12.89 -16.40
C VAL A 541 -11.77 13.90 -17.15
N LYS A 542 -12.34 15.08 -17.41
CA LYS A 542 -11.66 16.23 -17.98
C LYS A 542 -11.15 17.16 -16.87
N GLY A 543 -10.00 17.78 -17.09
CA GLY A 543 -9.49 18.89 -16.26
C GLY A 543 -8.02 18.75 -15.88
N GLY A 544 -7.26 19.83 -16.10
CA GLY A 544 -5.88 19.97 -15.58
C GLY A 544 -5.79 20.11 -14.05
N HIS A 545 -6.91 20.44 -13.40
CA HIS A 545 -7.02 20.67 -11.97
C HIS A 545 -8.27 20.00 -11.40
N TRP A 546 -8.15 19.33 -10.26
CA TRP A 546 -9.28 18.79 -9.50
C TRP A 546 -9.23 19.35 -8.08
N ALA A 547 -10.38 19.64 -7.47
CA ALA A 547 -10.47 19.78 -6.01
C ALA A 547 -11.47 18.78 -5.44
N LEU A 548 -11.10 18.13 -4.33
CA LEU A 548 -11.93 17.14 -3.64
C LEU A 548 -12.26 17.67 -2.24
N LYS A 549 -13.54 17.77 -1.86
CA LYS A 549 -13.98 18.27 -0.55
C LYS A 549 -13.93 17.13 0.48
N GLU A 550 -12.80 16.97 1.15
CA GLU A 550 -12.62 16.03 2.25
C GLU A 550 -13.32 16.54 3.52
N VAL A 551 -13.96 15.64 4.27
CA VAL A 551 -14.55 15.95 5.59
C VAL A 551 -13.50 15.66 6.66
N LEU A 552 -13.16 16.66 7.49
CA LEU A 552 -12.13 16.49 8.51
C LEU A 552 -12.72 16.00 9.81
N ASN A 553 -12.58 14.69 10.03
CA ASN A 553 -12.92 14.08 11.31
C ASN A 553 -12.10 14.71 12.46
N THR A 554 -12.72 14.84 13.63
CA THR A 554 -12.10 15.38 14.85
C THR A 554 -11.75 14.22 15.79
N PRO A 555 -10.47 13.82 15.88
CA PRO A 555 -10.05 12.76 16.79
C PRO A 555 -10.08 13.25 18.25
N SER A 556 -10.07 12.29 19.17
CA SER A 556 -10.21 12.52 20.60
C SER A 556 -9.54 11.37 21.36
N PHE A 557 -9.05 11.61 22.57
CA PHE A 557 -8.65 10.51 23.47
C PHE A 557 -9.83 9.77 24.09
N PHE A 558 -11.05 10.30 23.97
CA PHE A 558 -12.27 9.80 24.58
C PHE A 558 -13.33 9.57 23.51
N ALA A 559 -14.30 8.68 23.75
CA ALA A 559 -15.35 8.39 22.78
C ALA A 559 -16.31 9.56 22.58
N ALA A 560 -17.02 9.56 21.45
CA ALA A 560 -18.09 10.53 21.16
C ALA A 560 -19.32 10.41 22.09
N ARG A 561 -19.36 9.37 22.95
CA ARG A 561 -20.43 9.07 23.90
C ARG A 561 -19.83 8.42 25.16
N PRO A 562 -20.39 8.66 26.37
CA PRO A 562 -19.94 8.00 27.58
C PRO A 562 -20.18 6.47 27.54
N PRO A 563 -19.38 5.66 28.25
CA PRO A 563 -19.64 4.24 28.45
C PRO A 563 -21.03 3.95 29.05
N LEU A 564 -21.62 2.81 28.70
CA LEU A 564 -22.86 2.29 29.30
C LEU A 564 -22.77 2.28 30.85
N PRO A 565 -23.82 2.72 31.59
CA PRO A 565 -23.83 2.68 33.06
C PRO A 565 -23.59 1.28 33.63
N THR A 566 -24.09 0.24 32.95
CA THR A 566 -23.91 -1.17 33.34
C THR A 566 -22.45 -1.60 33.34
N ALA A 567 -21.60 -1.02 32.48
CA ALA A 567 -20.21 -1.40 32.28
C ALA A 567 -19.22 -0.68 33.21
N LEU A 568 -19.61 0.45 33.82
CA LEU A 568 -18.70 1.26 34.65
C LEU A 568 -18.04 0.48 35.81
N PRO A 569 -18.73 -0.43 36.54
CA PRO A 569 -18.07 -1.26 37.56
C PRO A 569 -17.06 -2.25 36.97
N ASN A 570 -17.32 -2.79 35.77
CA ASN A 570 -16.44 -3.73 35.07
C ASN A 570 -15.17 -3.03 34.58
N ILE A 571 -15.29 -1.81 34.02
CA ILE A 571 -14.15 -0.95 33.66
C ILE A 571 -13.34 -0.61 34.92
N ALA A 572 -13.99 -0.22 36.02
CA ALA A 572 -13.32 0.11 37.28
C ALA A 572 -12.57 -1.10 37.88
N ASN A 573 -13.14 -2.30 37.77
CA ASN A 573 -12.49 -3.54 38.21
C ASN A 573 -11.27 -3.90 37.34
N ALA A 574 -11.41 -3.80 36.01
CA ALA A 574 -10.32 -4.02 35.06
C ALA A 574 -9.16 -3.02 35.29
N LEU A 575 -9.49 -1.74 35.53
CA LEU A 575 -8.51 -0.67 35.81
C LEU A 575 -7.58 -1.01 36.99
N ARG A 576 -8.08 -1.66 38.05
CA ARG A 576 -7.26 -2.06 39.21
C ARG A 576 -6.16 -3.06 38.85
N SER A 577 -6.41 -3.92 37.86
CA SER A 577 -5.41 -4.85 37.33
C SER A 577 -4.51 -4.13 36.32
N ASP A 578 -5.11 -3.49 35.32
CA ASP A 578 -4.39 -2.94 34.17
C ASP A 578 -3.50 -1.72 34.53
N ILE A 579 -3.83 -0.93 35.56
CA ILE A 579 -2.98 0.18 36.03
C ILE A 579 -1.62 -0.30 36.57
N SER A 580 -1.54 -1.56 37.03
CA SER A 580 -0.29 -2.19 37.46
C SER A 580 0.55 -2.74 36.30
N TYR A 581 0.05 -2.71 35.05
CA TYR A 581 0.78 -3.19 33.88
C TYR A 581 2.12 -2.45 33.72
N ARG A 582 3.20 -3.22 33.52
CA ARG A 582 4.55 -2.71 33.26
C ARG A 582 5.08 -3.37 32.00
N LEU A 583 5.83 -2.62 31.19
CA LEU A 583 6.53 -3.19 30.05
C LEU A 583 7.63 -4.14 30.56
N PRO A 584 7.95 -5.23 29.84
CA PRO A 584 9.13 -6.04 30.13
C PRO A 584 10.41 -5.20 30.27
N ASP A 585 11.29 -5.57 31.21
CA ASP A 585 12.47 -4.79 31.60
C ASP A 585 13.45 -4.47 30.45
N TYR A 586 13.42 -5.23 29.36
CA TYR A 586 14.22 -4.96 28.16
C TYR A 586 13.60 -3.86 27.29
N PHE A 587 12.28 -3.89 27.04
CA PHE A 587 11.58 -2.81 26.34
C PHE A 587 11.64 -1.47 27.10
N GLN A 588 11.65 -1.49 28.44
CA GLN A 588 11.88 -0.28 29.27
C GLN A 588 13.24 0.40 29.00
N ARG A 589 14.24 -0.36 28.53
CA ARG A 589 15.59 0.12 28.20
C ARG A 589 15.81 0.31 26.69
N GLY A 590 14.75 0.18 25.89
CA GLY A 590 14.82 0.23 24.44
C GLY A 590 15.64 -0.90 23.81
N ALA A 591 15.63 -2.08 24.42
CA ALA A 591 16.35 -3.27 23.99
C ALA A 591 15.41 -4.26 23.29
N GLY A 592 14.91 -3.89 22.10
CA GLY A 592 13.92 -4.67 21.35
C GLY A 592 13.51 -4.02 20.04
N ASP A 593 12.48 -4.54 19.39
CA ASP A 593 11.89 -3.97 18.17
C ASP A 593 11.06 -2.71 18.48
N THR A 594 10.89 -1.83 17.49
CA THR A 594 10.20 -0.55 17.70
C THR A 594 8.67 -0.68 17.63
N TYR A 595 8.14 -1.77 17.04
CA TYR A 595 6.71 -2.04 16.86
C TYR A 595 6.01 -2.49 18.15
N PHE A 596 6.40 -3.62 18.74
CA PHE A 596 5.80 -4.15 19.97
C PHE A 596 6.09 -3.25 21.17
N SER A 597 7.27 -2.61 21.23
CA SER A 597 7.54 -1.52 22.17
C SER A 597 6.46 -0.44 22.09
N GLY A 598 6.17 0.05 20.89
CA GLY A 598 5.12 1.04 20.66
C GLY A 598 3.74 0.54 21.13
N LYS A 599 3.34 -0.66 20.71
CA LYS A 599 2.03 -1.25 21.08
C LYS A 599 1.84 -1.32 22.60
N MET A 600 2.89 -1.71 23.34
CA MET A 600 2.85 -1.78 24.80
C MET A 600 2.83 -0.40 25.48
N LEU A 601 3.52 0.60 24.94
CA LEU A 601 3.43 2.00 25.42
C LEU A 601 2.02 2.57 25.18
N ALA A 602 1.47 2.41 23.98
CA ALA A 602 0.14 2.90 23.61
C ALA A 602 -0.99 2.23 24.42
N LYS A 603 -0.84 0.94 24.73
CA LYS A 603 -1.72 0.20 25.66
C LYS A 603 -1.76 0.86 27.05
N LEU A 604 -0.61 1.15 27.65
CA LEU A 604 -0.55 1.81 28.96
C LEU A 604 -1.09 3.25 28.91
N ALA A 605 -0.78 3.98 27.85
CA ALA A 605 -1.35 5.30 27.57
C ALA A 605 -2.89 5.27 27.52
N ARG A 606 -3.48 4.29 26.81
CA ARG A 606 -4.93 4.12 26.72
C ARG A 606 -5.57 3.77 28.08
N ILE A 607 -4.92 2.96 28.92
CA ILE A 607 -5.36 2.65 30.28
C ILE A 607 -5.43 3.93 31.14
N LEU A 608 -4.40 4.78 31.10
CA LEU A 608 -4.36 6.05 31.84
C LEU A 608 -5.44 7.05 31.39
N LEU A 609 -5.69 7.14 30.08
CA LEU A 609 -6.75 7.98 29.54
C LEU A 609 -8.14 7.52 30.01
N ILE A 610 -8.42 6.21 29.99
CA ILE A 610 -9.70 5.66 30.48
C ILE A 610 -9.88 5.90 31.97
N TYR A 611 -8.83 5.80 32.79
CA TYR A 611 -8.89 6.16 34.21
C TYR A 611 -9.42 7.60 34.39
N THR A 612 -8.85 8.57 33.67
CA THR A 612 -9.27 9.97 33.73
C THR A 612 -10.68 10.17 33.18
N GLU A 613 -11.04 9.49 32.09
CA GLU A 613 -12.39 9.53 31.50
C GLU A 613 -13.46 9.09 32.52
N ILE A 614 -13.27 7.93 33.17
CA ILE A 614 -14.21 7.41 34.18
C ILE A 614 -14.22 8.28 35.44
N GLN A 615 -13.06 8.80 35.87
CA GLN A 615 -12.97 9.72 37.01
C GLN A 615 -13.79 11.01 36.75
N THR A 616 -13.58 11.66 35.61
CA THR A 616 -14.30 12.87 35.22
C THR A 616 -15.80 12.60 35.01
N LEU A 617 -16.16 11.48 34.41
CA LEU A 617 -17.55 11.04 34.23
C LEU A 617 -18.25 10.89 35.58
N CYS A 618 -17.66 10.14 36.53
CA CYS A 618 -18.30 9.89 37.81
C CYS A 618 -18.36 11.12 38.72
N MET A 619 -17.36 12.02 38.68
CA MET A 619 -17.44 13.32 39.34
C MET A 619 -18.61 14.18 38.83
N ASN A 620 -18.97 14.04 37.56
CA ASN A 620 -20.07 14.78 36.93
C ASN A 620 -21.37 13.96 36.78
N SER A 621 -21.45 12.76 37.35
CA SER A 621 -22.57 11.80 37.16
C SER A 621 -23.97 12.38 37.40
N SER A 622 -24.08 13.41 38.25
CA SER A 622 -25.34 14.13 38.50
C SER A 622 -25.92 14.87 37.28
N SER A 623 -25.12 15.14 36.22
CA SER A 623 -25.62 15.69 34.95
C SER A 623 -26.03 14.63 33.93
N LEU A 624 -25.70 13.35 34.18
CA LEU A 624 -25.93 12.22 33.27
C LEU A 624 -27.16 11.37 33.66
N GLY A 625 -27.66 11.51 34.90
CA GLY A 625 -28.91 10.91 35.36
C GLY A 625 -28.75 9.76 36.38
N ASP A 626 -29.88 9.31 36.93
CA ASP A 626 -29.92 8.40 38.09
C ASP A 626 -29.21 7.06 37.87
N GLU A 627 -29.18 6.54 36.64
CA GLU A 627 -28.45 5.31 36.31
C GLU A 627 -26.93 5.48 36.43
N TYR A 628 -26.41 6.61 35.94
CA TYR A 628 -24.99 6.95 36.08
C TYR A 628 -24.61 7.22 37.53
N ILE A 629 -25.46 7.87 38.32
CA ILE A 629 -25.25 8.03 39.77
C ILE A 629 -25.19 6.65 40.45
N GLN A 630 -26.14 5.75 40.17
CA GLN A 630 -26.19 4.40 40.75
C GLN A 630 -25.03 3.50 40.31
N ALA A 631 -24.52 3.68 39.10
CA ALA A 631 -23.34 2.98 38.61
C ALA A 631 -22.05 3.50 39.24
N CYS A 632 -21.84 4.82 39.27
CA CYS A 632 -20.67 5.45 39.87
C CYS A 632 -20.58 5.24 41.40
N ASN A 633 -21.72 5.07 42.09
CA ASN A 633 -21.73 4.63 43.50
C ASN A 633 -21.15 3.20 43.73
N LYS A 634 -20.86 2.45 42.67
CA LYS A 634 -20.19 1.13 42.69
C LYS A 634 -18.78 1.17 42.06
N VAL A 635 -18.33 2.34 41.61
CA VAL A 635 -17.02 2.54 40.99
C VAL A 635 -16.01 2.91 42.09
N GLU A 636 -15.08 1.99 42.37
CA GLU A 636 -13.88 2.28 43.16
C GLU A 636 -12.69 2.20 42.21
N LEU A 637 -12.12 3.35 41.85
CA LEU A 637 -10.97 3.47 40.96
C LEU A 637 -9.65 3.22 41.73
N PRO A 638 -8.54 2.93 41.01
CA PRO A 638 -7.19 3.02 41.57
C PRO A 638 -6.91 4.37 42.25
N SER A 639 -6.01 4.36 43.23
CA SER A 639 -5.54 5.57 43.88
C SER A 639 -4.73 6.48 42.94
N SER A 640 -4.64 7.76 43.29
CA SER A 640 -3.78 8.70 42.58
C SER A 640 -2.29 8.34 42.66
N GLU A 641 -1.87 7.56 43.66
CA GLU A 641 -0.50 7.06 43.79
C GLU A 641 -0.22 5.95 42.75
N GLU A 642 -1.15 5.02 42.57
CA GLU A 642 -1.08 3.99 41.51
C GLU A 642 -1.13 4.60 40.11
N PHE A 643 -2.02 5.59 39.89
CA PHE A 643 -2.08 6.36 38.64
C PHE A 643 -0.76 7.08 38.35
N ASN A 644 -0.22 7.84 39.32
CA ASN A 644 1.05 8.55 39.14
C ASN A 644 2.21 7.58 38.89
N THR A 645 2.25 6.44 39.59
CA THR A 645 3.28 5.40 39.36
C THR A 645 3.19 4.80 37.94
N ALA A 646 1.98 4.65 37.40
CA ALA A 646 1.76 4.17 36.03
C ALA A 646 2.09 5.24 34.98
N LEU A 647 1.78 6.52 35.24
CA LEU A 647 2.17 7.66 34.40
C LEU A 647 3.70 7.86 34.39
N ASP A 648 4.36 7.75 35.54
CA ASP A 648 5.81 7.80 35.67
C ASP A 648 6.47 6.64 34.89
N HIS A 649 5.89 5.44 34.95
CA HIS A 649 6.36 4.30 34.16
C HIS A 649 6.20 4.53 32.65
N LEU A 650 5.06 5.07 32.20
CA LEU A 650 4.85 5.43 30.79
C LEU A 650 5.84 6.51 30.34
N ARG A 651 6.02 7.58 31.14
CA ARG A 651 6.97 8.68 30.86
C ARG A 651 8.38 8.12 30.68
N ASN A 652 8.87 7.35 31.65
CA ASN A 652 10.23 6.81 31.62
C ASN A 652 10.43 5.84 30.43
N SER A 653 9.49 4.91 30.22
CA SER A 653 9.60 3.90 29.16
C SER A 653 9.49 4.50 27.75
N THR A 654 8.74 5.60 27.58
CA THR A 654 8.66 6.33 26.31
C THR A 654 9.89 7.20 26.10
N GLN A 655 10.33 7.93 27.13
CA GLN A 655 11.41 8.91 27.02
C GLN A 655 12.72 8.28 26.51
N VAL A 656 13.05 7.05 26.93
CA VAL A 656 14.24 6.30 26.49
C VAL A 656 14.35 6.16 24.97
N TRP A 657 13.23 6.06 24.25
CA TRP A 657 13.19 6.05 22.78
C TRP A 657 13.30 7.46 22.18
N ILE A 658 12.69 8.46 22.83
CA ILE A 658 12.58 9.84 22.35
C ILE A 658 13.88 10.64 22.57
N ASP A 659 14.64 10.35 23.62
CA ASP A 659 15.85 11.09 24.01
C ASP A 659 17.18 10.36 23.71
N GLY A 660 17.11 9.26 22.95
CA GLY A 660 18.27 8.57 22.39
C GLY A 660 19.01 7.62 23.34
N ASN A 661 18.48 7.37 24.55
CA ASN A 661 19.12 6.52 25.57
C ASN A 661 18.78 5.02 25.46
N ALA A 662 17.96 4.60 24.50
CA ALA A 662 17.66 3.20 24.21
C ALA A 662 18.92 2.38 23.86
N GLU A 663 19.00 1.12 24.33
CA GLU A 663 20.09 0.18 23.98
C GLU A 663 20.26 0.04 22.46
N THR A 664 19.14 0.01 21.72
CA THR A 664 19.12 0.06 20.25
C THR A 664 18.26 1.23 19.79
N PRO A 665 18.85 2.42 19.61
CA PRO A 665 18.12 3.67 19.52
C PRO A 665 17.53 3.95 18.13
N PHE A 666 16.64 4.94 18.08
CA PHE A 666 16.35 5.64 16.83
C PHE A 666 17.57 6.47 16.39
N VAL A 667 17.97 6.33 15.13
CA VAL A 667 19.06 7.05 14.48
C VAL A 667 18.54 7.83 13.27
N PHE A 668 19.16 8.95 12.91
CA PHE A 668 18.78 9.71 11.73
C PHE A 668 19.62 9.29 10.52
N ASP A 669 19.02 8.66 9.53
CA ASP A 669 19.66 8.35 8.25
C ASP A 669 19.76 9.61 7.37
N GLY A 670 20.96 10.17 7.32
CA GLY A 670 21.32 11.28 6.43
C GLY A 670 21.43 10.89 4.95
N THR A 671 21.13 9.66 4.56
CA THR A 671 21.21 9.20 3.16
C THR A 671 19.88 9.39 2.42
N PHE A 672 18.78 8.85 2.94
CA PHE A 672 17.44 9.12 2.40
C PHE A 672 16.71 10.26 3.14
N GLY A 673 17.20 10.66 4.33
CA GLY A 673 16.56 11.67 5.17
C GLY A 673 15.38 11.09 5.92
N GLY A 674 15.63 10.55 7.12
CA GLY A 674 14.57 10.02 7.99
C GLY A 674 15.07 9.41 9.29
N VAL A 675 14.16 9.19 10.24
CA VAL A 675 14.47 8.51 11.52
C VAL A 675 14.23 7.01 11.35
N VAL A 676 15.24 6.18 11.65
CA VAL A 676 15.20 4.71 11.51
C VAL A 676 15.64 4.02 12.79
N SER A 677 15.17 2.79 13.01
CA SER A 677 15.67 1.92 14.08
C SER A 677 17.12 1.50 13.84
N CYS A 678 17.91 1.38 14.90
CA CYS A 678 19.21 0.70 14.87
C CYS A 678 19.05 -0.84 14.84
N GLY A 679 17.98 -1.36 15.48
CA GLY A 679 17.64 -2.78 15.56
C GLY A 679 18.44 -3.57 16.61
N CYS A 680 17.82 -4.61 17.15
CA CYS A 680 18.33 -5.40 18.26
C CYS A 680 18.52 -6.87 17.90
N LEU A 681 19.77 -7.35 17.95
CA LEU A 681 20.08 -8.77 18.05
C LEU A 681 19.85 -9.21 19.51
N PHE A 682 18.58 -9.46 19.84
CA PHE A 682 18.16 -9.71 21.21
C PHE A 682 18.67 -11.06 21.75
N ASN A 683 19.37 -11.02 22.87
CA ASN A 683 19.94 -12.19 23.53
C ASN A 683 19.09 -12.54 24.76
N SER A 684 18.32 -13.64 24.68
CA SER A 684 17.42 -14.09 25.75
C SER A 684 18.12 -14.43 27.07
N ASP A 685 19.36 -14.91 27.01
CA ASP A 685 20.12 -15.31 28.20
C ASP A 685 20.70 -14.09 28.94
N LYS A 686 20.88 -12.96 28.24
CA LYS A 686 21.32 -11.67 28.79
C LYS A 686 20.15 -10.72 29.08
N ASN A 687 18.98 -10.95 28.47
CA ASN A 687 17.81 -10.05 28.50
C ASN A 687 18.15 -8.63 27.99
N ALA A 688 18.97 -8.55 26.93
CA ALA A 688 19.57 -7.34 26.37
C ALA A 688 19.98 -7.56 24.90
N CYS A 689 20.34 -6.51 24.17
CA CYS A 689 20.86 -6.63 22.81
C CYS A 689 22.36 -7.02 22.82
N ASP A 690 22.78 -7.87 21.87
CA ASP A 690 24.20 -8.20 21.68
C ASP A 690 24.98 -7.14 20.89
N ASN A 691 24.28 -6.28 20.15
CA ASN A 691 24.81 -5.09 19.47
C ASN A 691 24.52 -3.80 20.28
N GLN A 692 25.29 -2.74 20.02
CA GLN A 692 25.08 -1.39 20.53
C GLN A 692 25.52 -0.37 19.47
N TYR A 693 24.85 0.78 19.39
CA TYR A 693 25.25 1.86 18.48
C TYR A 693 26.76 2.20 18.63
N PRO A 694 27.54 2.31 17.54
CA PRO A 694 27.12 2.46 16.14
C PRO A 694 26.85 1.16 15.37
N ASP A 695 26.89 -0.02 16.01
CA ASP A 695 26.54 -1.28 15.36
C ASP A 695 25.02 -1.46 15.27
N CYS A 696 24.47 -1.14 14.08
CA CYS A 696 23.04 -1.16 13.78
C CYS A 696 22.69 -2.25 12.74
N PRO A 697 22.42 -3.49 13.18
CA PRO A 697 22.29 -4.66 12.30
C PRO A 697 21.06 -4.61 11.40
N SER A 698 19.95 -3.99 11.84
CA SER A 698 18.72 -3.88 11.01
C SER A 698 18.90 -3.08 9.73
N PHE A 699 20.02 -2.38 9.64
CA PHE A 699 20.36 -1.59 8.49
C PHE A 699 21.25 -2.37 7.47
N SER A 700 21.64 -3.61 7.79
CA SER A 700 22.10 -4.59 6.79
C SER A 700 21.21 -5.83 6.67
N ASP A 701 20.29 -6.04 7.63
CA ASP A 701 19.26 -7.08 7.59
C ASP A 701 17.87 -6.46 7.35
N PRO A 702 17.30 -6.57 6.13
CA PRO A 702 15.98 -6.02 5.82
C PRO A 702 14.80 -6.78 6.47
N GLY A 703 15.04 -7.88 7.19
CA GLY A 703 14.04 -8.57 8.00
C GLY A 703 13.95 -8.08 9.45
N LEU A 704 15.02 -7.51 10.00
CA LEU A 704 15.08 -7.12 11.42
C LEU A 704 14.28 -5.83 11.69
N ASP A 705 13.58 -5.79 12.84
CA ASP A 705 12.60 -4.75 13.18
C ASP A 705 11.63 -4.47 12.00
N PHE A 706 11.15 -5.55 11.37
CA PHE A 706 10.24 -5.56 10.22
C PHE A 706 10.75 -4.79 8.99
N GLY A 707 12.06 -4.51 8.92
CA GLY A 707 12.69 -3.71 7.86
C GLY A 707 12.56 -2.19 8.06
N ASN A 708 12.33 -1.72 9.30
CA ASN A 708 12.15 -0.31 9.65
C ASN A 708 13.30 0.60 9.16
N ALA A 709 14.54 0.09 9.10
CA ALA A 709 15.71 0.80 8.57
C ALA A 709 15.79 0.85 7.03
N PHE A 710 15.04 -0.02 6.36
CA PHE A 710 14.75 0.04 4.92
C PHE A 710 13.43 0.77 4.63
N TYR A 711 12.95 1.57 5.58
CA TYR A 711 11.72 2.37 5.49
C TYR A 711 10.42 1.58 5.35
N ASN A 712 10.39 0.31 5.74
CA ASN A 712 9.11 -0.35 6.01
C ASN A 712 8.40 0.33 7.20
N ASP A 713 7.07 0.36 7.16
CA ASP A 713 6.19 0.37 8.33
C ASP A 713 6.37 1.57 9.29
N LYS A 714 6.95 2.66 8.78
CA LYS A 714 7.29 3.88 9.55
C LYS A 714 6.10 4.49 10.27
N HIS A 715 4.96 4.57 9.59
CA HIS A 715 3.69 5.03 10.14
C HIS A 715 3.20 4.13 11.27
N PHE A 716 3.16 2.80 11.06
CA PHE A 716 2.74 1.84 12.09
C PHE A 716 3.60 1.95 13.35
N HIS A 717 4.93 1.90 13.22
CA HIS A 717 5.84 1.96 14.37
C HIS A 717 5.77 3.32 15.06
N ALA A 718 5.96 4.44 14.33
CA ALA A 718 6.00 5.77 14.92
C ALA A 718 4.64 6.19 15.51
N GLY A 719 3.52 5.79 14.90
CA GLY A 719 2.17 6.12 15.34
C GLY A 719 1.88 5.77 16.79
N TYR A 720 2.36 4.60 17.25
CA TYR A 720 2.22 4.19 18.65
C TYR A 720 3.09 5.00 19.62
N HIS A 721 4.33 5.33 19.24
CA HIS A 721 5.22 6.18 20.06
C HIS A 721 4.70 7.62 20.16
N ILE A 722 4.15 8.15 19.07
CA ILE A 722 3.48 9.46 19.05
C ILE A 722 2.21 9.45 19.92
N TYR A 723 1.43 8.36 19.92
CA TYR A 723 0.26 8.20 20.82
C TYR A 723 0.64 8.28 22.30
N ALA A 724 1.72 7.57 22.67
CA ALA A 724 2.27 7.59 24.03
C ALA A 724 2.77 8.99 24.41
N ALA A 725 3.52 9.66 23.52
CA ALA A 725 4.02 11.01 23.72
C ALA A 725 2.89 12.06 23.84
N ALA A 726 1.80 11.93 23.07
CA ALA A 726 0.62 12.79 23.17
C ALA A 726 -0.08 12.61 24.51
N THR A 727 -0.19 11.36 24.97
CA THR A 727 -0.79 11.03 26.27
C THR A 727 0.05 11.54 27.44
N ILE A 728 1.38 11.40 27.39
CA ILE A 728 2.27 11.98 28.40
C ILE A 728 2.13 13.51 28.41
N SER A 729 2.17 14.15 27.25
CA SER A 729 2.07 15.62 27.14
C SER A 729 0.73 16.16 27.67
N TYR A 730 -0.36 15.40 27.52
CA TYR A 730 -1.68 15.74 28.05
C TYR A 730 -1.70 15.77 29.59
N PHE A 731 -0.96 14.88 30.26
CA PHE A 731 -0.82 14.86 31.72
C PHE A 731 0.36 15.70 32.25
N ASP A 732 1.37 15.96 31.42
CA ASP A 732 2.63 16.59 31.77
C ASP A 732 3.07 17.59 30.68
N SER A 733 2.55 18.81 30.79
CA SER A 733 2.84 19.87 29.81
C SER A 733 4.32 20.27 29.75
N ASP A 734 5.10 20.05 30.81
CA ASP A 734 6.51 20.42 30.85
C ASP A 734 7.39 19.35 30.17
N TRP A 735 7.03 18.07 30.28
CA TRP A 735 7.57 17.02 29.42
C TRP A 735 7.26 17.30 27.94
N GLY A 736 6.01 17.66 27.62
CA GLY A 736 5.59 18.00 26.25
C GLY A 736 6.36 19.18 25.65
N LYS A 737 6.55 20.27 26.42
CA LYS A 737 7.39 21.41 26.02
C LYS A 737 8.84 21.03 25.79
N LYS A 738 9.38 20.13 26.63
CA LYS A 738 10.80 19.72 26.62
C LYS A 738 11.13 18.81 25.43
N TYR A 739 10.27 17.84 25.12
CA TYR A 739 10.52 16.81 24.10
C TYR A 739 9.80 17.06 22.77
N MET A 740 9.22 18.26 22.59
CA MET A 740 8.50 18.70 21.40
C MET A 740 9.22 18.37 20.09
N GLU A 741 10.49 18.78 19.95
CA GLU A 741 11.27 18.60 18.71
C GLU A 741 11.63 17.13 18.45
N ASN A 742 11.91 16.35 19.50
CA ASN A 742 12.23 14.93 19.40
C ASN A 742 11.06 14.10 18.86
N VAL A 743 9.85 14.33 19.41
CA VAL A 743 8.62 13.68 18.90
C VAL A 743 8.28 14.22 17.52
N MET A 744 8.48 15.52 17.28
CA MET A 744 8.21 16.15 15.99
C MET A 744 9.14 15.65 14.86
N ALA A 745 10.34 15.14 15.16
CA ALA A 745 11.17 14.43 14.19
C ALA A 745 10.51 13.12 13.70
N LEU A 746 9.86 12.36 14.59
CA LEU A 746 9.08 11.17 14.21
C LEU A 746 7.85 11.55 13.38
N ILE A 747 7.19 12.67 13.71
CA ILE A 747 6.04 13.19 12.96
C ILE A 747 6.46 13.66 11.55
N ARG A 748 7.60 14.37 11.43
CA ARG A 748 8.17 14.80 10.14
C ARG A 748 8.50 13.58 9.26
N ASP A 749 8.96 12.47 9.83
CA ASP A 749 9.27 11.24 9.09
C ASP A 749 8.08 10.62 8.34
N ILE A 750 6.86 10.76 8.87
CA ILE A 750 5.64 10.13 8.32
C ILE A 750 4.62 11.13 7.74
N ALA A 751 4.69 12.40 8.14
CA ALA A 751 3.67 13.41 7.91
C ALA A 751 4.22 14.83 7.61
N ASN A 752 5.50 14.99 7.25
CA ASN A 752 6.02 16.30 6.82
C ASN A 752 5.17 16.91 5.68
N PRO A 753 4.61 18.12 5.85
CA PRO A 753 3.81 18.79 4.83
C PRO A 753 4.63 19.53 3.77
N SER A 754 5.88 19.90 4.08
CA SER A 754 6.60 20.94 3.37
C SER A 754 7.77 20.43 2.53
N PRO A 755 7.86 20.76 1.23
CA PRO A 755 9.06 20.50 0.43
C PRO A 755 10.23 21.41 0.81
N SER A 756 10.06 22.34 1.76
CA SER A 756 11.13 23.14 2.36
C SER A 756 11.73 22.51 3.62
N ASP A 757 11.21 21.40 4.12
CA ASP A 757 11.95 20.55 5.07
C ASP A 757 12.98 19.72 4.29
N VAL A 758 14.23 20.16 4.32
CA VAL A 758 15.34 19.44 3.66
C VAL A 758 15.64 18.08 4.29
N TYR A 759 15.20 17.84 5.53
CA TYR A 759 15.56 16.67 6.32
C TYR A 759 14.65 15.46 6.09
N PHE A 760 13.40 15.66 5.68
CA PHE A 760 12.39 14.60 5.53
C PHE A 760 11.55 14.78 4.24
N PRO A 761 11.25 13.72 3.47
CA PRO A 761 10.45 13.84 2.25
C PRO A 761 8.97 14.11 2.59
N THR A 762 8.25 14.80 1.69
CA THR A 762 6.83 15.13 1.93
C THR A 762 5.96 13.87 1.97
N TYR A 763 5.19 13.75 3.06
CA TYR A 763 4.22 12.69 3.29
C TYR A 763 4.74 11.29 2.94
N ARG A 764 5.91 10.88 3.48
CA ARG A 764 6.69 9.69 3.06
C ARG A 764 5.84 8.54 2.50
N MET A 765 4.96 7.99 3.34
CA MET A 765 4.15 6.80 3.07
C MET A 765 2.96 7.04 2.10
N LYS A 766 2.50 8.29 1.96
CA LYS A 766 1.19 8.59 1.35
C LYS A 766 1.20 8.48 -0.17
N ASP A 767 0.22 7.76 -0.70
CA ASP A 767 -0.26 7.84 -2.08
C ASP A 767 -1.60 8.60 -2.11
N TRP A 768 -1.55 9.85 -2.54
CA TRP A 768 -2.73 10.71 -2.54
C TRP A 768 -3.76 10.37 -3.61
N TYR A 769 -3.39 9.64 -4.67
CA TYR A 769 -4.32 9.24 -5.73
C TYR A 769 -5.11 7.98 -5.36
N LEU A 770 -4.57 7.13 -4.48
CA LEU A 770 -5.38 6.08 -3.85
C LEU A 770 -6.02 6.54 -2.54
N GLY A 771 -5.43 7.54 -1.87
CA GLY A 771 -5.86 8.05 -0.58
C GLY A 771 -5.27 7.27 0.61
N ASN A 772 -4.56 6.16 0.38
CA ASN A 772 -3.93 5.33 1.41
C ASN A 772 -2.42 5.55 1.53
N SER A 773 -1.82 4.93 2.55
CA SER A 773 -0.38 4.80 2.73
C SER A 773 0.17 3.49 2.16
N TRP A 774 1.45 3.47 1.79
CA TRP A 774 2.21 2.28 1.43
C TRP A 774 3.25 1.95 2.50
N ALA A 775 3.17 0.74 3.05
CA ALA A 775 4.05 0.26 4.12
C ALA A 775 5.45 -0.06 3.60
N SER A 776 5.56 -0.82 2.50
CA SER A 776 6.83 -1.36 1.98
C SER A 776 7.81 -0.28 1.45
N GLY A 777 9.01 -0.24 2.02
CA GLY A 777 10.10 0.67 1.65
C GLY A 777 11.14 0.09 0.68
N ILE A 778 12.38 0.53 0.81
CA ILE A 778 13.46 0.38 -0.19
C ILE A 778 14.23 -0.97 -0.14
N ALA A 779 13.76 -1.96 0.61
CA ALA A 779 14.46 -3.25 0.78
C ALA A 779 14.63 -4.03 -0.53
N ARG A 780 13.59 -4.04 -1.38
CA ARG A 780 13.62 -4.59 -2.74
C ARG A 780 12.48 -4.03 -3.58
N ALA A 781 12.57 -4.18 -4.89
CA ALA A 781 11.41 -4.08 -5.76
C ALA A 781 10.51 -5.33 -5.59
N PHE A 782 9.25 -5.22 -6.00
CA PHE A 782 8.28 -6.31 -5.91
C PHE A 782 7.44 -6.38 -7.20
N LEU A 783 7.22 -7.59 -7.74
CA LEU A 783 6.48 -7.79 -8.99
C LEU A 783 5.01 -7.32 -8.94
N ASN A 784 4.40 -7.22 -7.76
CA ASN A 784 3.06 -6.64 -7.55
C ASN A 784 3.10 -5.16 -7.09
N GLY A 785 4.29 -4.55 -7.08
CA GLY A 785 4.60 -3.21 -6.59
C GLY A 785 4.57 -3.11 -5.06
N ARG A 786 4.42 -1.87 -4.56
CA ARG A 786 4.27 -1.55 -3.13
C ARG A 786 3.08 -2.27 -2.49
N ASN A 787 3.14 -2.50 -1.17
CA ASN A 787 2.04 -3.08 -0.38
C ASN A 787 1.74 -2.33 0.94
N GLN A 788 0.56 -2.59 1.48
CA GLN A 788 0.01 -2.09 2.73
C GLN A 788 -0.95 -3.18 3.28
N GLU A 789 -0.69 -3.67 4.48
CA GLU A 789 -1.55 -4.65 5.18
C GLU A 789 -2.55 -3.92 6.08
N SER A 790 -2.11 -3.57 7.29
CA SER A 790 -2.91 -2.91 8.34
C SER A 790 -3.34 -1.50 7.92
N SER A 791 -4.57 -1.33 7.43
CA SER A 791 -5.13 0.00 7.15
C SER A 791 -5.44 0.75 8.46
N SER A 792 -5.83 0.03 9.51
CA SER A 792 -6.14 0.55 10.84
C SER A 792 -4.93 1.13 11.57
N GLU A 793 -3.72 0.58 11.44
CA GLU A 793 -2.52 1.19 12.03
C GLU A 793 -2.08 2.46 11.30
N ALA A 794 -2.36 2.61 10.00
CA ALA A 794 -2.16 3.88 9.29
C ALA A 794 -3.17 4.95 9.76
N ILE A 795 -4.43 4.59 9.94
CA ILE A 795 -5.46 5.48 10.52
C ILE A 795 -5.04 5.93 11.93
N ALA A 796 -4.67 4.97 12.80
CA ALA A 796 -4.25 5.25 14.17
C ALA A 796 -2.95 6.08 14.24
N ALA A 797 -2.00 5.90 13.31
CA ALA A 797 -0.79 6.71 13.25
C ALA A 797 -1.09 8.19 12.98
N TYR A 798 -2.06 8.49 12.12
CA TYR A 798 -2.46 9.87 11.82
C TYR A 798 -3.44 10.45 12.84
N GLU A 799 -4.24 9.62 13.51
CA GLU A 799 -4.94 9.97 14.76
C GLU A 799 -3.93 10.46 15.82
N SER A 800 -2.83 9.74 16.04
CA SER A 800 -1.77 10.15 16.97
C SER A 800 -1.12 11.49 16.62
N VAL A 801 -0.81 11.74 15.34
CA VAL A 801 -0.28 13.04 14.87
C VAL A 801 -1.27 14.17 15.18
N ALA A 802 -2.56 13.96 14.90
CA ALA A 802 -3.60 14.93 15.16
C ALA A 802 -3.77 15.23 16.66
N LEU A 803 -3.79 14.19 17.50
CA LEU A 803 -3.85 14.30 18.95
C LEU A 803 -2.63 15.01 19.54
N TYR A 804 -1.42 14.71 19.05
CA TYR A 804 -0.20 15.40 19.50
C TYR A 804 -0.24 16.90 19.19
N GLY A 805 -0.64 17.26 17.97
CA GLY A 805 -0.83 18.67 17.58
C GLY A 805 -1.92 19.38 18.41
N GLN A 806 -3.03 18.70 18.71
CA GLN A 806 -4.09 19.24 19.56
C GLN A 806 -3.64 19.48 21.00
N VAL A 807 -2.90 18.53 21.59
CA VAL A 807 -2.33 18.66 22.95
C VAL A 807 -1.30 19.79 23.01
N LEU A 808 -0.38 19.88 22.03
CA LEU A 808 0.58 20.99 22.00
C LEU A 808 -0.09 22.35 21.79
N ALA A 809 -1.15 22.45 20.99
CA ALA A 809 -1.88 23.71 20.81
C ALA A 809 -2.50 24.21 22.13
N GLU A 810 -3.11 23.31 22.91
CA GLU A 810 -3.64 23.63 24.25
C GLU A 810 -2.53 24.03 25.24
N ILE A 811 -1.34 23.43 25.12
CA ILE A 811 -0.17 23.75 25.96
C ILE A 811 0.44 25.13 25.64
N PHE A 812 0.40 25.59 24.39
CA PHE A 812 1.07 26.82 23.95
C PHE A 812 0.16 28.05 23.84
N LYS A 813 -1.17 27.90 23.85
CA LYS A 813 -2.17 28.97 23.66
C LYS A 813 -1.95 30.24 24.50
N ASP A 814 -1.47 30.09 25.74
CA ASP A 814 -1.29 31.18 26.70
C ASP A 814 0.17 31.68 26.76
N GLY A 815 1.05 31.30 25.82
CA GLY A 815 2.49 31.60 25.92
C GLY A 815 3.30 31.69 24.63
N ASP A 816 3.13 30.80 23.65
CA ASP A 816 3.95 30.75 22.44
C ASP A 816 3.09 30.57 21.18
N SER A 817 2.54 31.68 20.70
CA SER A 817 1.66 31.72 19.52
C SER A 817 2.30 31.17 18.23
N ALA A 818 3.63 31.09 18.12
CA ALA A 818 4.30 30.49 16.97
C ALA A 818 4.26 28.96 17.07
N LYS A 819 4.57 28.40 18.24
CA LYS A 819 4.41 26.96 18.50
C LYS A 819 2.96 26.51 18.49
N GLU A 820 2.04 27.35 18.95
CA GLU A 820 0.60 27.10 18.87
C GLU A 820 0.15 26.96 17.40
N GLN A 821 0.58 27.86 16.50
CA GLN A 821 0.27 27.78 15.07
C GLN A 821 0.86 26.52 14.43
N ILE A 822 2.11 26.16 14.76
CA ILE A 822 2.74 24.90 14.31
C ILE A 822 1.93 23.69 14.79
N ALA A 823 1.52 23.68 16.05
CA ALA A 823 0.74 22.60 16.66
C ALA A 823 -0.67 22.46 16.05
N ARG A 824 -1.35 23.59 15.76
CA ARG A 824 -2.63 23.60 15.03
C ARG A 824 -2.46 23.11 13.58
N HIS A 825 -1.40 23.54 12.88
CA HIS A 825 -1.12 23.03 11.53
C HIS A 825 -0.85 21.51 11.54
N MET A 826 -0.08 21.03 12.52
CA MET A 826 0.18 19.61 12.74
C MET A 826 -1.10 18.82 13.04
N ARG A 827 -1.99 19.36 13.89
CA ARG A 827 -3.33 18.79 14.16
C ARG A 827 -4.09 18.55 12.86
N ASP A 828 -4.19 19.58 12.02
CA ASP A 828 -5.07 19.55 10.83
C ASP A 828 -4.46 18.75 9.67
N VAL A 829 -3.13 18.73 9.54
CA VAL A 829 -2.43 17.79 8.64
C VAL A 829 -2.64 16.33 9.10
N GLY A 830 -2.56 16.05 10.41
CA GLY A 830 -2.89 14.73 10.96
C GLY A 830 -4.32 14.31 10.61
N ARG A 831 -5.30 15.21 10.82
CA ARG A 831 -6.72 14.97 10.48
C ARG A 831 -6.96 14.73 9.00
N LEU A 832 -6.25 15.43 8.12
CA LEU A 832 -6.33 15.23 6.67
C LEU A 832 -5.81 13.86 6.25
N LEU A 833 -4.65 13.45 6.78
CA LEU A 833 -4.05 12.15 6.49
C LEU A 833 -4.92 11.01 7.04
N MET A 834 -5.43 11.16 8.27
CA MET A 834 -6.35 10.23 8.93
C MET A 834 -7.67 10.07 8.17
N SER A 835 -8.31 11.17 7.74
CA SER A 835 -9.59 11.14 7.03
C SER A 835 -9.46 10.54 5.63
N THR A 836 -8.33 10.78 4.95
CA THR A 836 -8.03 10.14 3.66
C THR A 836 -7.72 8.64 3.80
N GLU A 837 -6.99 8.20 4.85
CA GLU A 837 -6.86 6.77 5.14
C GLU A 837 -8.24 6.14 5.40
N LEU A 838 -9.07 6.73 6.30
CA LEU A 838 -10.43 6.24 6.61
C LEU A 838 -11.27 6.02 5.34
N ARG A 839 -11.30 7.01 4.44
CA ARG A 839 -12.04 6.93 3.17
C ARG A 839 -11.48 5.88 2.21
N SER A 840 -10.17 5.67 2.18
CA SER A 840 -9.54 4.66 1.30
C SER A 840 -9.67 3.24 1.86
N ALA A 841 -9.57 3.05 3.18
CA ALA A 841 -9.87 1.81 3.88
C ALA A 841 -11.33 1.40 3.65
N ASP A 842 -12.28 2.33 3.84
CA ASP A 842 -13.70 2.11 3.60
C ASP A 842 -14.04 1.74 2.15
N ARG A 843 -13.24 2.18 1.16
CA ARG A 843 -13.45 1.88 -0.25
C ARG A 843 -12.74 0.62 -0.75
N TYR A 844 -11.57 0.28 -0.21
CA TYR A 844 -10.68 -0.75 -0.77
C TYR A 844 -10.29 -1.87 0.20
N TRP A 845 -10.38 -1.66 1.52
CA TRP A 845 -10.21 -2.72 2.51
C TRP A 845 -11.56 -3.26 2.99
N HIS A 846 -12.57 -2.41 3.22
CA HIS A 846 -13.88 -2.81 3.74
C HIS A 846 -14.82 -3.29 2.61
N VAL A 847 -14.64 -4.54 2.19
CA VAL A 847 -15.36 -5.14 1.06
C VAL A 847 -16.84 -5.36 1.42
N ARG A 848 -17.71 -4.82 0.55
CA ARG A 848 -19.18 -4.94 0.66
C ARG A 848 -19.73 -5.69 -0.54
N GLN A 849 -20.49 -6.75 -0.30
CA GLN A 849 -21.16 -7.52 -1.35
C GLN A 849 -22.48 -6.86 -1.77
N VAL A 850 -23.12 -6.09 -0.88
CA VAL A 850 -24.36 -5.36 -1.15
C VAL A 850 -24.28 -3.89 -0.71
N GLY A 851 -25.19 -3.06 -1.25
CA GLY A 851 -25.30 -1.63 -0.94
C GLY A 851 -24.58 -0.71 -1.94
N PRO A 852 -24.69 0.62 -1.79
CA PRO A 852 -24.22 1.60 -2.79
C PRO A 852 -22.70 1.64 -2.94
N LYS A 853 -21.94 1.16 -1.94
CA LYS A 853 -20.48 1.05 -1.97
C LYS A 853 -19.96 -0.28 -2.52
N SER A 854 -20.84 -1.24 -2.85
CA SER A 854 -20.44 -2.52 -3.46
C SER A 854 -19.86 -2.35 -4.88
N GLY A 855 -19.33 -3.42 -5.47
CA GLY A 855 -18.87 -3.43 -6.87
C GLY A 855 -17.48 -2.83 -7.13
N ILE A 856 -16.65 -2.68 -6.09
CA ILE A 856 -15.20 -2.45 -6.25
C ILE A 856 -14.51 -3.74 -6.72
N TYR A 857 -14.80 -4.85 -6.03
CA TYR A 857 -14.27 -6.18 -6.35
C TYR A 857 -15.33 -7.02 -7.08
N PRO A 858 -14.94 -7.90 -8.03
CA PRO A 858 -15.85 -8.85 -8.66
C PRO A 858 -16.43 -9.84 -7.65
N PRO A 859 -17.68 -10.35 -7.83
CA PRO A 859 -18.32 -11.28 -6.90
C PRO A 859 -17.60 -12.62 -6.66
N GLN A 860 -16.57 -12.93 -7.45
CA GLN A 860 -15.67 -14.06 -7.23
C GLN A 860 -14.80 -13.90 -5.98
N TYR A 861 -14.52 -12.66 -5.55
CA TYR A 861 -13.84 -12.39 -4.28
C TYR A 861 -14.87 -12.37 -3.16
N SER A 862 -14.87 -13.41 -2.30
CA SER A 862 -15.91 -13.60 -1.28
C SER A 862 -15.66 -12.91 0.09
N PRO A 863 -14.41 -12.70 0.57
CA PRO A 863 -14.14 -12.08 1.87
C PRO A 863 -14.65 -10.65 1.99
N PHE A 864 -15.06 -10.28 3.20
CA PHE A 864 -15.50 -8.92 3.54
C PHE A 864 -14.34 -7.97 3.89
N VAL A 865 -13.09 -8.44 3.78
CA VAL A 865 -11.89 -7.59 3.90
C VAL A 865 -10.82 -8.00 2.90
N VAL A 866 -10.01 -7.01 2.48
CA VAL A 866 -8.66 -7.28 1.96
C VAL A 866 -7.68 -7.30 3.14
N GLY A 867 -6.82 -8.32 3.20
CA GLY A 867 -5.76 -8.44 4.20
C GLY A 867 -4.53 -7.64 3.78
N ILE A 868 -3.86 -8.06 2.71
CA ILE A 868 -2.75 -7.31 2.10
C ILE A 868 -3.21 -6.69 0.78
N MET A 869 -3.16 -5.37 0.69
CA MET A 869 -3.29 -4.63 -0.57
C MET A 869 -1.90 -4.39 -1.18
N TRP A 870 -1.81 -4.57 -2.49
CA TRP A 870 -0.64 -4.28 -3.31
C TRP A 870 -1.04 -3.31 -4.42
N ASN A 871 -0.07 -2.67 -5.06
CA ASN A 871 -0.27 -1.88 -6.29
C ASN A 871 -1.02 -2.67 -7.38
N MET A 872 -0.85 -3.99 -7.46
CA MET A 872 -1.43 -4.86 -8.49
C MET A 872 -2.30 -6.02 -7.97
N MET A 873 -2.55 -6.14 -6.66
CA MET A 873 -3.19 -7.33 -6.08
C MET A 873 -3.87 -7.05 -4.73
N GLY A 874 -4.99 -7.69 -4.44
CA GLY A 874 -5.60 -7.72 -3.10
C GLY A 874 -5.73 -9.16 -2.63
N GLN A 875 -5.24 -9.48 -1.42
CA GLN A 875 -5.22 -10.84 -0.88
C GLN A 875 -5.88 -10.92 0.49
N PHE A 876 -6.71 -11.95 0.72
CA PHE A 876 -7.26 -12.27 2.03
C PHE A 876 -6.34 -13.26 2.79
N GLN A 877 -5.24 -12.71 3.30
CA GLN A 877 -4.23 -13.36 4.17
C GLN A 877 -3.45 -12.26 4.92
N THR A 878 -2.55 -12.63 5.83
CA THR A 878 -1.55 -11.71 6.41
C THR A 878 -0.12 -12.19 6.17
N TRP A 879 0.87 -11.32 6.42
CA TRP A 879 2.30 -11.64 6.38
C TRP A 879 2.73 -12.76 7.33
N PHE A 880 1.90 -13.08 8.32
CA PHE A 880 2.15 -14.05 9.39
C PHE A 880 1.15 -15.21 9.42
N GLY A 881 0.19 -15.29 8.49
CA GLY A 881 -0.69 -16.46 8.38
C GLY A 881 -1.84 -16.35 7.37
N GLY A 882 -2.34 -17.53 6.95
CA GLY A 882 -3.53 -17.66 6.09
C GLY A 882 -4.85 -17.87 6.84
N ALA A 883 -4.83 -17.95 8.18
CA ALA A 883 -6.02 -18.13 9.01
C ALA A 883 -6.96 -16.92 8.88
N GLU A 884 -8.26 -17.16 8.73
CA GLU A 884 -9.23 -16.15 8.26
C GLU A 884 -9.40 -15.01 9.27
N HIS A 885 -9.35 -15.34 10.56
CA HIS A 885 -9.48 -14.36 11.64
C HIS A 885 -8.33 -13.33 11.69
N LEU A 886 -7.14 -13.68 11.20
CA LEU A 886 -5.98 -12.77 11.17
C LEU A 886 -6.23 -11.61 10.20
N ALA A 887 -6.73 -11.93 9.00
CA ALA A 887 -7.01 -10.94 7.96
C ALA A 887 -8.21 -10.04 8.30
N TYR A 888 -9.18 -10.52 9.09
CA TYR A 888 -10.21 -9.66 9.68
C TYR A 888 -9.64 -8.78 10.81
N GLY A 889 -8.92 -9.36 11.78
CA GLY A 889 -8.42 -8.64 12.95
C GLY A 889 -7.36 -7.59 12.64
N ILE A 890 -6.48 -7.83 11.65
CA ILE A 890 -5.42 -6.87 11.30
C ILE A 890 -5.95 -5.54 10.74
N GLN A 891 -7.21 -5.50 10.27
CA GLN A 891 -7.89 -4.27 9.84
C GLN A 891 -8.65 -3.56 10.97
N LEU A 892 -8.59 -4.09 12.20
CA LEU A 892 -9.35 -3.61 13.35
C LEU A 892 -8.47 -3.16 14.53
N LEU A 893 -7.20 -3.56 14.57
CA LEU A 893 -6.25 -3.14 15.60
C LEU A 893 -5.45 -1.90 15.15
N PRO A 894 -5.10 -0.97 16.06
CA PRO A 894 -5.53 -0.91 17.46
C PRO A 894 -7.00 -0.46 17.59
N LEU A 895 -7.57 -0.70 18.78
CA LEU A 895 -8.90 -0.17 19.15
C LEU A 895 -8.71 1.19 19.87
N THR A 896 -8.92 2.26 19.12
CA THR A 896 -8.85 3.67 19.56
C THR A 896 -10.18 4.39 19.25
N PRO A 897 -10.44 5.60 19.77
CA PRO A 897 -11.70 6.30 19.53
C PRO A 897 -12.06 6.50 18.05
N ILE A 898 -11.09 6.75 17.16
CA ILE A 898 -11.36 6.86 15.71
C ILE A 898 -11.87 5.55 15.06
N SER A 899 -11.69 4.39 15.71
CA SER A 899 -12.17 3.10 15.21
C SER A 899 -13.69 3.09 15.01
N GLU A 900 -14.46 3.93 15.72
CA GLU A 900 -15.89 4.11 15.49
C GLU A 900 -16.25 4.64 14.09
N GLN A 901 -15.37 5.42 13.48
CA GLN A 901 -15.56 6.01 12.15
C GLN A 901 -15.03 5.08 11.05
N ARG A 902 -14.05 4.23 11.37
CA ARG A 902 -13.58 3.12 10.54
C ARG A 902 -14.65 2.03 10.43
N ASP A 903 -15.21 1.60 11.56
CA ASP A 903 -16.04 0.41 11.72
C ASP A 903 -17.52 0.63 11.31
N SER A 904 -17.72 1.17 10.11
CA SER A 904 -19.03 1.51 9.54
C SER A 904 -20.06 0.36 9.62
N LEU A 905 -21.28 0.69 10.06
CA LEU A 905 -22.35 -0.28 10.34
C LEU A 905 -22.71 -1.15 9.13
N ASP A 906 -22.80 -0.56 7.93
CA ASP A 906 -23.23 -1.27 6.73
C ASP A 906 -22.21 -2.32 6.23
N TRP A 907 -20.94 -2.15 6.58
CA TRP A 907 -19.89 -3.16 6.39
C TRP A 907 -19.85 -4.16 7.55
N THR A 908 -19.87 -3.70 8.81
CA THR A 908 -19.77 -4.60 9.98
C THR A 908 -20.93 -5.58 10.08
N TYR A 909 -22.17 -5.20 9.72
CA TYR A 909 -23.29 -6.14 9.60
C TYR A 909 -23.06 -7.24 8.53
N GLN A 910 -22.31 -6.96 7.47
CA GLN A 910 -21.96 -7.95 6.43
C GLN A 910 -20.79 -8.84 6.86
N MET A 911 -19.76 -8.24 7.47
CA MET A 911 -18.52 -8.91 7.85
C MET A 911 -18.66 -9.78 9.11
N TYR A 912 -19.43 -9.36 10.12
CA TYR A 912 -19.48 -10.02 11.42
C TYR A 912 -19.78 -11.53 11.35
N PRO A 913 -20.77 -12.03 10.60
CA PRO A 913 -21.06 -13.47 10.55
C PRO A 913 -19.90 -14.31 9.99
N ALA A 914 -19.05 -13.75 9.13
CA ALA A 914 -17.88 -14.43 8.59
C ALA A 914 -16.72 -14.44 9.60
N PHE A 915 -16.47 -13.33 10.28
CA PHE A 915 -15.41 -13.24 11.30
C PHE A 915 -15.74 -14.09 12.55
N ALA A 916 -17.00 -14.06 13.02
CA ALA A 916 -17.48 -14.92 14.09
C ALA A 916 -17.40 -16.40 13.74
N LYS A 917 -17.69 -16.77 12.47
CA LYS A 917 -17.48 -18.15 11.98
C LYS A 917 -16.00 -18.54 12.02
N ALA A 918 -15.10 -17.68 11.54
CA ALA A 918 -13.65 -17.95 11.57
C ALA A 918 -13.15 -18.23 12.99
N CYS A 919 -13.50 -17.37 13.96
CA CYS A 919 -13.17 -17.58 15.37
C CYS A 919 -13.88 -18.77 16.04
N ALA A 920 -14.98 -19.27 15.48
CA ALA A 920 -15.60 -20.51 15.95
C ALA A 920 -14.92 -21.78 15.40
N THR A 921 -14.04 -21.65 14.40
CA THR A 921 -13.31 -22.77 13.77
C THR A 921 -11.80 -22.75 13.99
N GLU A 922 -11.23 -21.62 14.42
CA GLU A 922 -9.81 -21.38 14.61
C GLU A 922 -9.56 -20.78 16.02
N ASN A 923 -8.35 -20.90 16.56
CA ASN A 923 -8.05 -20.44 17.93
C ASN A 923 -7.83 -18.91 18.00
N CYS A 924 -8.91 -18.14 17.99
CA CYS A 924 -8.90 -16.68 18.18
C CYS A 924 -8.58 -16.25 19.62
N ASP A 925 -8.95 -17.06 20.61
CA ASP A 925 -9.08 -16.61 21.99
C ASP A 925 -7.71 -16.58 22.69
N ASP A 926 -6.94 -17.66 22.60
CA ASP A 926 -5.59 -17.75 23.20
C ASP A 926 -4.61 -16.74 22.58
N GLN A 927 -4.84 -16.34 21.33
CA GLN A 927 -4.03 -15.38 20.58
C GLN A 927 -4.57 -13.93 20.61
N GLY A 928 -5.66 -13.69 21.35
CA GLY A 928 -6.24 -12.36 21.57
C GLY A 928 -7.05 -11.78 20.41
N TRP A 929 -7.09 -12.43 19.24
CA TRP A 929 -7.86 -11.96 18.08
C TRP A 929 -9.37 -11.91 18.33
N GLY A 930 -9.89 -12.75 19.22
CA GLY A 930 -11.30 -12.72 19.63
C GLY A 930 -11.73 -11.39 20.28
N ILE A 931 -10.78 -10.60 20.83
CA ILE A 931 -11.05 -9.23 21.31
C ILE A 931 -11.59 -8.34 20.17
N LEU A 932 -11.11 -8.56 18.94
CA LEU A 932 -11.47 -7.76 17.78
C LEU A 932 -12.79 -8.23 17.16
N GLU A 933 -13.10 -9.53 17.20
CA GLU A 933 -14.42 -10.04 16.81
C GLU A 933 -15.51 -9.54 17.78
N LYS A 934 -15.24 -9.50 19.09
CA LYS A 934 -16.16 -8.88 20.06
C LYS A 934 -16.28 -7.37 19.95
N ALA A 935 -15.25 -6.67 19.46
CA ALA A 935 -15.36 -5.25 19.12
C ALA A 935 -16.41 -5.01 18.03
N ILE A 936 -16.52 -5.93 17.06
CA ILE A 936 -17.56 -5.89 16.04
C ILE A 936 -18.92 -6.37 16.59
N LEU A 937 -18.98 -7.41 17.42
CA LEU A 937 -20.21 -7.86 18.09
C LEU A 937 -20.88 -6.69 18.85
N ALA A 938 -20.09 -5.91 19.60
CA ALA A 938 -20.56 -4.71 20.28
C ALA A 938 -21.06 -3.63 19.29
N THR A 939 -20.36 -3.46 18.17
CA THR A 939 -20.69 -2.45 17.13
C THR A 939 -21.98 -2.79 16.39
N VAL A 940 -22.30 -4.08 16.20
CA VAL A 940 -23.57 -4.55 15.59
C VAL A 940 -24.70 -4.76 16.62
N GLY A 941 -24.58 -4.16 17.81
CA GLY A 941 -25.66 -3.98 18.78
C GLY A 941 -25.63 -4.87 20.03
N HIS A 942 -24.57 -5.66 20.26
CA HIS A 942 -24.49 -6.60 21.40
C HIS A 942 -23.32 -6.29 22.37
N PRO A 943 -23.23 -5.08 22.93
CA PRO A 943 -22.08 -4.68 23.75
C PRO A 943 -21.98 -5.45 25.07
N GLN A 944 -23.10 -5.87 25.66
CA GLN A 944 -23.10 -6.57 26.94
C GLN A 944 -22.48 -7.97 26.83
N GLU A 945 -22.78 -8.69 25.74
CA GLU A 945 -22.24 -10.03 25.44
C GLU A 945 -20.73 -9.99 25.13
N ALA A 946 -20.29 -8.92 24.44
CA ALA A 946 -18.87 -8.63 24.22
C ALA A 946 -18.11 -8.38 25.54
N ILE A 947 -18.74 -7.67 26.49
CA ILE A 947 -18.16 -7.39 27.83
C ILE A 947 -18.03 -8.69 28.64
N GLU A 948 -19.09 -9.49 28.72
CA GLU A 948 -19.08 -10.77 29.47
C GLU A 948 -17.98 -11.72 28.96
N TYR A 949 -17.77 -11.80 27.64
CA TYR A 949 -16.65 -12.55 27.05
C TYR A 949 -15.29 -12.05 27.51
N VAL A 950 -15.01 -10.74 27.42
CA VAL A 950 -13.67 -10.21 27.74
C VAL A 950 -13.39 -10.19 29.24
N GLU A 951 -14.43 -10.14 30.08
CA GLU A 951 -14.29 -10.41 31.52
C GLU A 951 -13.84 -11.85 31.78
N GLY A 952 -14.37 -12.83 31.03
CA GLY A 952 -13.97 -14.24 31.11
C GLY A 952 -12.54 -14.56 30.62
N LEU A 953 -11.95 -13.73 29.75
CA LEU A 953 -10.62 -14.03 29.17
C LEU A 953 -9.47 -14.07 30.21
N PRO A 954 -8.54 -15.05 30.10
CA PRO A 954 -7.29 -15.09 30.87
C PRO A 954 -6.41 -13.84 30.69
N ALA A 955 -5.47 -13.63 31.61
CA ALA A 955 -4.62 -12.43 31.62
C ALA A 955 -3.47 -12.49 30.60
N ASP A 956 -2.94 -13.68 30.34
CA ASP A 956 -1.88 -14.00 29.38
C ASP A 956 -2.31 -13.79 27.93
N VAL A 957 -3.62 -13.87 27.63
CA VAL A 957 -4.19 -13.46 26.34
C VAL A 957 -3.79 -12.02 26.00
N PHE A 958 -3.78 -11.10 26.98
CA PHE A 958 -3.35 -9.70 26.81
C PHE A 958 -1.81 -9.54 26.72
N THR A 959 -1.06 -10.64 26.62
CA THR A 959 0.38 -10.67 26.31
C THR A 959 0.72 -11.50 25.06
N SER A 960 -0.27 -12.17 24.45
CA SER A 960 -0.15 -12.91 23.20
C SER A 960 0.18 -12.01 21.99
N ALA A 961 0.49 -12.60 20.83
CA ALA A 961 0.90 -11.86 19.63
C ALA A 961 -0.16 -10.87 19.13
N GLY A 962 -1.45 -11.26 19.11
CA GLY A 962 -2.56 -10.37 18.81
C GLY A 962 -2.97 -9.50 20.00
N GLY A 963 -2.97 -10.07 21.21
CA GLY A 963 -3.48 -9.40 22.42
C GLY A 963 -2.53 -8.39 23.09
N ASN A 964 -1.24 -8.34 22.75
CA ASN A 964 -0.26 -7.51 23.48
C ASN A 964 -0.52 -5.99 23.45
N GLY A 965 -1.17 -5.48 22.40
CA GLY A 965 -1.63 -4.08 22.29
C GLY A 965 -2.97 -3.79 22.98
N HIS A 966 -3.67 -4.82 23.48
CA HIS A 966 -4.98 -4.69 24.12
C HIS A 966 -4.89 -4.78 25.65
N SER A 967 -5.87 -4.21 26.34
CA SER A 967 -6.08 -4.36 27.79
C SER A 967 -7.55 -4.64 28.07
N LYS A 968 -7.86 -5.33 29.18
CA LYS A 968 -9.25 -5.66 29.54
C LYS A 968 -10.07 -4.38 29.72
N THR A 969 -9.47 -3.36 30.32
CA THR A 969 -9.97 -1.99 30.45
C THR A 969 -10.37 -1.39 29.11
N ASN A 970 -9.47 -1.35 28.11
CA ASN A 970 -9.78 -0.73 26.82
C ASN A 970 -10.82 -1.53 26.03
N SER A 971 -10.83 -2.85 26.15
CA SER A 971 -11.84 -3.69 25.50
C SER A 971 -13.25 -3.41 26.05
N ILE A 972 -13.44 -3.48 27.37
CA ILE A 972 -14.75 -3.20 28.01
C ILE A 972 -15.19 -1.77 27.71
N TRP A 973 -14.27 -0.80 27.79
CA TRP A 973 -14.53 0.60 27.43
C TRP A 973 -14.94 0.77 25.95
N TYR A 974 -14.26 0.11 25.02
CA TYR A 974 -14.59 0.21 23.59
C TYR A 974 -15.98 -0.37 23.33
N TYR A 975 -16.28 -1.56 23.86
CA TYR A 975 -17.58 -2.21 23.68
C TYR A 975 -18.73 -1.38 24.26
N SER A 976 -18.54 -0.81 25.45
CA SER A 976 -19.54 0.01 26.13
C SER A 976 -19.71 1.43 25.58
N THR A 977 -18.88 1.87 24.62
CA THR A 977 -18.99 3.18 23.94
C THR A 977 -19.48 3.08 22.49
N ARG A 978 -19.88 1.90 22.00
CA ARG A 978 -20.45 1.75 20.66
C ARG A 978 -21.83 2.43 20.57
N PRO A 979 -22.26 2.90 19.38
CA PRO A 979 -23.60 3.47 19.20
C PRO A 979 -24.71 2.46 19.53
N PRO A 980 -25.85 2.91 20.10
CA PRO A 980 -27.06 2.09 20.13
C PRO A 980 -27.60 1.93 18.70
N VAL A 981 -27.83 0.70 18.27
CA VAL A 981 -28.30 0.31 16.95
C VAL A 981 -29.33 -0.82 17.05
N ASP A 982 -30.12 -1.06 16.00
CA ASP A 982 -30.99 -2.24 15.91
C ASP A 982 -30.11 -3.52 15.90
N PRO A 983 -30.12 -4.38 16.94
CA PRO A 983 -29.10 -5.42 17.05
C PRO A 983 -29.20 -6.49 15.95
N LEU A 984 -28.04 -6.90 15.44
CA LEU A 984 -27.96 -7.97 14.44
C LEU A 984 -28.61 -9.25 14.97
N LYS A 985 -29.48 -9.88 14.18
CA LYS A 985 -30.13 -11.13 14.59
C LYS A 985 -29.12 -12.27 14.55
N LEU A 986 -28.51 -12.54 15.71
CA LEU A 986 -27.59 -13.66 15.90
C LEU A 986 -28.34 -14.97 15.67
N HIS A 987 -28.03 -15.65 14.56
CA HIS A 987 -28.45 -17.02 14.35
C HIS A 987 -27.57 -17.93 15.21
N THR A 988 -28.17 -18.57 16.21
CA THR A 988 -27.47 -19.48 17.11
C THR A 988 -26.94 -20.70 16.36
N ILE A 989 -25.66 -20.66 15.99
CA ILE A 989 -24.89 -21.87 15.66
C ILE A 989 -24.85 -22.70 16.95
N PRO A 990 -25.40 -23.94 16.99
CA PRO A 990 -25.46 -24.69 18.23
C PRO A 990 -24.05 -25.12 18.65
N VAL A 991 -23.55 -24.59 19.76
CA VAL A 991 -22.29 -25.03 20.39
C VAL A 991 -22.44 -26.53 20.74
N PRO A 992 -21.62 -27.44 20.18
CA PRO A 992 -21.73 -28.85 20.48
C PRO A 992 -21.35 -29.13 21.94
N SER A 993 -22.33 -29.51 22.76
CA SER A 993 -22.07 -29.92 24.14
C SER A 993 -21.30 -31.26 24.15
N PRO A 994 -20.17 -31.39 24.87
CA PRO A 994 -19.29 -32.56 24.76
C PRO A 994 -19.95 -33.82 25.32
N THR A 995 -20.54 -34.63 24.45
CA THR A 995 -21.18 -35.90 24.79
C THR A 995 -20.84 -37.00 23.79
N SER A 996 -20.11 -38.01 24.27
CA SER A 996 -19.84 -39.31 23.61
C SER A 996 -19.45 -39.26 22.12
N ALA A 997 -18.14 -39.24 21.84
CA ALA A 997 -17.65 -39.53 20.50
C ALA A 997 -18.10 -40.93 20.05
N SER A 998 -18.88 -40.98 18.98
CA SER A 998 -18.93 -42.16 18.11
C SER A 998 -17.63 -42.18 17.32
N SER A 999 -16.61 -42.91 17.82
CA SER A 999 -15.31 -43.03 17.16
C SER A 999 -15.49 -43.64 15.76
N VAL A 1000 -15.46 -42.77 14.74
CA VAL A 1000 -15.28 -43.20 13.36
C VAL A 1000 -13.84 -43.70 13.27
N LEU A 1001 -13.68 -44.95 12.84
CA LEU A 1001 -12.36 -45.50 12.50
C LEU A 1001 -11.87 -44.73 11.28
N ASP A 1002 -10.85 -43.91 11.42
CA ASP A 1002 -10.28 -43.06 10.35
C ASP A 1002 -8.75 -43.06 10.29
N CYS A 1003 -8.09 -43.73 11.26
CA CYS A 1003 -6.65 -43.94 11.28
C CYS A 1003 -5.80 -42.65 11.24
N ASP A 1004 -6.31 -41.52 11.74
CA ASP A 1004 -5.71 -40.19 11.59
C ASP A 1004 -5.51 -39.76 10.11
N CYS A 1005 -6.17 -40.43 9.17
CA CYS A 1005 -6.12 -40.18 7.72
C CYS A 1005 -7.54 -40.03 7.11
N PRO A 1006 -8.46 -39.20 7.64
CA PRO A 1006 -9.89 -39.22 7.28
C PRO A 1006 -10.20 -38.99 5.79
N HIS A 1007 -9.29 -38.38 5.02
CA HIS A 1007 -9.46 -38.15 3.59
C HIS A 1007 -9.05 -39.35 2.70
N THR A 1008 -8.28 -40.31 3.22
CA THR A 1008 -7.78 -41.46 2.46
C THR A 1008 -8.11 -42.80 3.11
N CYS A 1009 -8.33 -42.85 4.43
CA CYS A 1009 -8.87 -44.00 5.15
C CYS A 1009 -10.40 -43.92 5.20
N THR A 1010 -11.02 -43.81 4.03
CA THR A 1010 -12.48 -43.72 3.93
C THR A 1010 -13.14 -45.06 4.30
N GLY A 1011 -14.44 -45.05 4.59
CA GLY A 1011 -15.23 -46.27 4.80
C GLY A 1011 -15.19 -47.25 3.62
N GLU A 1012 -14.83 -46.77 2.42
CA GLU A 1012 -14.58 -47.59 1.22
C GLU A 1012 -13.24 -48.36 1.34
N VAL A 1013 -12.15 -47.67 1.70
CA VAL A 1013 -10.82 -48.31 1.92
C VAL A 1013 -10.87 -49.26 3.12
N LEU A 1014 -11.58 -48.90 4.19
CA LEU A 1014 -11.85 -49.79 5.32
C LEU A 1014 -12.76 -50.99 4.95
N GLY A 1015 -13.54 -50.87 3.88
CA GLY A 1015 -14.36 -51.95 3.32
C GLY A 1015 -13.62 -52.90 2.38
N TYR A 1016 -12.40 -52.57 1.93
CA TYR A 1016 -11.66 -53.42 0.99
C TYR A 1016 -11.21 -54.76 1.63
N PRO A 1017 -11.25 -55.88 0.89
CA PRO A 1017 -10.87 -57.20 1.40
C PRO A 1017 -9.35 -57.34 1.58
N ALA A 1018 -8.93 -57.64 2.81
CA ALA A 1018 -7.56 -57.84 3.27
C ALA A 1018 -7.37 -59.30 3.72
N GLY A 1019 -7.46 -60.24 2.76
CA GLY A 1019 -7.48 -61.67 3.04
C GLY A 1019 -8.90 -62.17 3.34
N GLU A 1020 -9.11 -62.77 4.51
CA GLU A 1020 -10.42 -63.32 4.96
C GLU A 1020 -11.33 -62.28 5.66
N TYR A 1021 -10.87 -61.04 5.83
CA TYR A 1021 -11.54 -59.94 6.54
C TYR A 1021 -11.36 -58.63 5.75
N THR A 1022 -12.15 -57.59 6.01
CA THR A 1022 -11.83 -56.25 5.46
C THR A 1022 -10.67 -55.56 6.18
N CYS A 1023 -10.09 -54.52 5.58
CA CYS A 1023 -9.10 -53.64 6.22
C CYS A 1023 -9.59 -53.15 7.60
N GLY A 1024 -10.82 -52.64 7.68
CA GLY A 1024 -11.42 -52.12 8.92
C GLY A 1024 -11.76 -53.19 9.94
N GLU A 1025 -12.20 -54.38 9.51
CA GLU A 1025 -12.40 -55.54 10.40
C GLU A 1025 -11.07 -56.01 11.00
N ARG A 1026 -10.01 -56.07 10.18
CA ARG A 1026 -8.66 -56.47 10.60
C ARG A 1026 -8.05 -55.48 11.62
N ILE A 1027 -8.22 -54.18 11.39
CA ILE A 1027 -7.82 -53.10 12.31
C ILE A 1027 -8.62 -53.22 13.62
N SER A 1028 -9.95 -53.29 13.53
CA SER A 1028 -10.85 -53.44 14.69
C SER A 1028 -10.54 -54.69 15.51
N TRP A 1029 -10.14 -55.79 14.86
CA TRP A 1029 -9.75 -57.03 15.54
C TRP A 1029 -8.46 -56.85 16.36
N LEU A 1030 -7.46 -56.13 15.84
CA LEU A 1030 -6.22 -55.81 16.57
C LEU A 1030 -6.49 -54.89 17.77
N MET A 1031 -7.33 -53.87 17.61
CA MET A 1031 -7.74 -52.99 18.72
C MET A 1031 -8.45 -53.80 19.81
N LYS A 1032 -9.45 -54.61 19.44
CA LYS A 1032 -10.33 -55.31 20.39
C LYS A 1032 -9.72 -56.55 21.05
N ASN A 1033 -8.89 -57.32 20.34
CA ASN A 1033 -8.37 -58.61 20.83
C ASN A 1033 -6.87 -58.58 21.18
N VAL A 1034 -6.13 -57.57 20.71
CA VAL A 1034 -4.69 -57.39 21.00
C VAL A 1034 -4.43 -56.10 21.81
N GLY A 1035 -5.45 -55.24 21.98
CA GLY A 1035 -5.37 -54.05 22.84
C GLY A 1035 -4.53 -52.91 22.26
N LYS A 1036 -4.37 -52.85 20.93
CA LYS A 1036 -3.65 -51.76 20.26
C LYS A 1036 -4.48 -50.47 20.19
N SER A 1037 -3.80 -49.33 20.16
CA SER A 1037 -4.42 -48.06 19.77
C SER A 1037 -4.90 -48.12 18.31
N GLU A 1038 -5.77 -47.19 17.91
CA GLU A 1038 -6.22 -47.09 16.53
C GLU A 1038 -5.05 -46.90 15.57
N ARG A 1039 -4.27 -45.83 15.76
CA ARG A 1039 -3.07 -45.50 14.97
C ARG A 1039 -2.09 -46.69 14.89
N ASP A 1040 -1.87 -47.42 15.98
CA ASP A 1040 -1.04 -48.62 16.03
C ASP A 1040 -1.57 -49.81 15.21
N ALA A 1041 -2.89 -49.99 15.18
CA ALA A 1041 -3.54 -51.05 14.42
C ALA A 1041 -3.56 -50.70 12.93
N CYS A 1042 -3.90 -49.45 12.61
CA CYS A 1042 -3.85 -48.88 11.26
C CYS A 1042 -2.45 -48.96 10.64
N ALA A 1043 -1.41 -48.45 11.33
CA ALA A 1043 -0.02 -48.55 10.88
C ALA A 1043 0.43 -50.01 10.68
N LYS A 1044 -0.06 -50.95 11.49
CA LYS A 1044 0.28 -52.37 11.33
C LYS A 1044 -0.41 -53.00 10.11
N VAL A 1045 -1.67 -52.65 9.84
CA VAL A 1045 -2.44 -53.23 8.73
C VAL A 1045 -2.08 -52.56 7.41
N ALA A 1046 -2.18 -51.24 7.32
CA ALA A 1046 -1.94 -50.47 6.11
C ALA A 1046 -0.45 -50.21 5.83
N GLY A 1047 0.38 -50.01 6.86
CA GLY A 1047 1.81 -49.75 6.68
C GLY A 1047 2.68 -51.00 6.55
N VAL A 1048 2.16 -52.20 6.89
CA VAL A 1048 2.98 -53.44 6.97
C VAL A 1048 2.30 -54.72 6.46
N GLU A 1049 1.00 -54.96 6.70
CA GLU A 1049 0.35 -56.23 6.28
C GLU A 1049 -0.25 -56.17 4.86
N PHE A 1050 -0.83 -55.03 4.45
CA PHE A 1050 -1.59 -54.88 3.20
C PHE A 1050 -1.35 -53.50 2.56
N THR A 1051 -0.09 -53.20 2.23
CA THR A 1051 0.41 -51.87 1.82
C THR A 1051 -0.24 -51.25 0.60
N ASP A 1052 -0.86 -52.06 -0.26
CA ASP A 1052 -1.32 -51.63 -1.58
C ASP A 1052 -2.85 -51.47 -1.61
N ILE A 1053 -3.57 -52.20 -0.75
CA ILE A 1053 -5.04 -52.24 -0.67
C ILE A 1053 -5.53 -51.31 0.46
N CYS A 1054 -4.99 -51.48 1.67
CA CYS A 1054 -5.36 -50.65 2.82
C CYS A 1054 -4.58 -49.33 2.88
N ALA A 1055 -3.80 -48.98 1.84
CA ALA A 1055 -2.79 -47.92 1.79
C ALA A 1055 -3.23 -46.56 2.38
N GLY A 1056 -4.47 -46.15 2.10
CA GLY A 1056 -5.04 -44.89 2.57
C GLY A 1056 -5.19 -44.78 4.09
N CYS A 1057 -5.10 -45.91 4.81
CA CYS A 1057 -5.15 -46.02 6.27
C CYS A 1057 -3.77 -46.14 6.94
N ASP A 1058 -2.66 -45.83 6.26
CA ASP A 1058 -1.35 -45.73 6.93
C ASP A 1058 -1.17 -44.32 7.54
N PRO A 1059 -1.24 -44.15 8.89
CA PRO A 1059 -1.08 -42.87 9.58
C PRO A 1059 0.28 -42.20 9.43
N ASN A 1060 1.23 -42.86 8.74
CA ASN A 1060 2.55 -42.31 8.43
C ASN A 1060 2.64 -41.78 6.99
N ARG A 1061 1.57 -41.92 6.20
CA ARG A 1061 1.54 -41.60 4.76
C ARG A 1061 0.24 -40.92 4.32
N CYS A 1062 -0.92 -41.46 4.69
CA CYS A 1062 -2.25 -41.00 4.23
C CYS A 1062 -2.33 -40.80 2.70
N ILE A 1063 -1.92 -41.80 1.90
CA ILE A 1063 -1.92 -41.72 0.42
C ILE A 1063 -2.98 -42.65 -0.16
N ALA A 1064 -3.82 -42.14 -1.06
CA ALA A 1064 -4.80 -42.94 -1.80
C ALA A 1064 -4.10 -43.95 -2.76
N PRO A 1065 -4.59 -45.20 -2.85
CA PRO A 1065 -3.95 -46.25 -3.64
C PRO A 1065 -3.83 -45.88 -5.12
N GLN A 1066 -2.64 -46.07 -5.69
CA GLN A 1066 -2.27 -45.63 -7.03
C GLN A 1066 -2.74 -46.62 -8.11
N VAL A 1067 -3.76 -46.25 -8.89
CA VAL A 1067 -4.11 -46.96 -10.13
C VAL A 1067 -3.11 -46.60 -11.23
N SER A 1068 -2.59 -47.60 -11.94
CA SER A 1068 -1.44 -47.41 -12.84
C SER A 1068 -1.78 -46.71 -14.17
N PRO A 1069 -0.82 -46.08 -14.88
CA PRO A 1069 -1.10 -45.17 -16.02
C PRO A 1069 -1.56 -45.81 -17.34
N LYS A 1070 -2.31 -46.92 -17.33
CA LYS A 1070 -2.56 -47.72 -18.54
C LYS A 1070 -3.98 -47.69 -19.11
N ASP A 1071 -4.97 -47.32 -18.30
CA ASP A 1071 -6.40 -47.52 -18.65
C ASP A 1071 -7.13 -46.23 -19.08
N ILE A 1072 -6.38 -45.13 -19.30
CA ILE A 1072 -6.92 -43.81 -19.64
C ILE A 1072 -7.68 -43.82 -20.98
N SER A 1073 -7.28 -44.66 -21.93
CA SER A 1073 -7.91 -44.80 -23.25
C SER A 1073 -9.32 -45.39 -23.22
N ASP A 1074 -9.65 -46.15 -22.18
CA ASP A 1074 -10.78 -47.08 -22.19
C ASP A 1074 -12.02 -46.48 -21.52
N VAL A 1075 -11.85 -45.41 -20.72
CA VAL A 1075 -12.95 -44.67 -20.06
C VAL A 1075 -13.47 -43.53 -20.95
N CYS A 1076 -12.58 -42.72 -21.54
CA CYS A 1076 -12.94 -41.65 -22.47
C CYS A 1076 -12.06 -41.73 -23.73
N PRO A 1077 -12.49 -42.45 -24.79
CA PRO A 1077 -11.70 -42.59 -26.01
C PRO A 1077 -11.51 -41.24 -26.73
N PRO A 1078 -10.53 -41.09 -27.65
CA PRO A 1078 -10.32 -39.84 -28.38
C PRO A 1078 -11.58 -39.35 -29.12
N CYS A 1079 -11.88 -38.06 -28.99
CA CYS A 1079 -13.03 -37.42 -29.63
C CYS A 1079 -12.95 -37.51 -31.16
N THR A 1080 -14.09 -37.72 -31.81
CA THR A 1080 -14.17 -37.64 -33.27
C THR A 1080 -14.11 -36.18 -33.73
N LEU A 1081 -13.59 -35.93 -34.94
CA LEU A 1081 -13.59 -34.61 -35.58
C LEU A 1081 -14.98 -33.92 -35.56
N LYS A 1082 -16.05 -34.71 -35.66
CA LYS A 1082 -17.43 -34.20 -35.60
C LYS A 1082 -17.83 -33.70 -34.22
N GLU A 1083 -17.29 -34.27 -33.14
CA GLU A 1083 -17.51 -33.80 -31.78
C GLU A 1083 -16.62 -32.59 -31.48
N CYS A 1084 -15.36 -32.62 -31.92
CA CYS A 1084 -14.40 -31.52 -31.75
C CYS A 1084 -14.84 -30.21 -32.41
N HIS A 1085 -15.39 -30.27 -33.63
CA HIS A 1085 -15.95 -29.10 -34.33
C HIS A 1085 -17.47 -28.89 -34.07
N SER A 1086 -18.02 -29.48 -33.02
CA SER A 1086 -19.42 -29.24 -32.62
C SER A 1086 -19.52 -28.08 -31.63
N SER A 1087 -20.67 -27.39 -31.61
CA SER A 1087 -21.00 -26.36 -30.60
C SER A 1087 -21.17 -26.90 -29.16
N MET A 1088 -20.86 -28.18 -28.94
CA MET A 1088 -20.78 -28.84 -27.63
C MET A 1088 -19.35 -28.78 -27.08
N ASN A 1089 -18.33 -28.67 -27.94
CA ASN A 1089 -16.95 -28.46 -27.50
C ASN A 1089 -16.80 -27.01 -27.01
N ARG A 1090 -16.45 -26.88 -25.72
CA ARG A 1090 -16.18 -25.61 -25.02
C ARG A 1090 -14.95 -25.73 -24.13
N CYS A 1091 -14.13 -26.76 -24.37
CA CYS A 1091 -13.15 -27.23 -23.41
C CYS A 1091 -11.73 -26.87 -23.86
N PRO A 1092 -10.93 -26.18 -23.02
CA PRO A 1092 -9.55 -25.86 -23.36
C PRO A 1092 -8.73 -27.15 -23.43
N VAL A 1093 -8.29 -27.54 -24.64
CA VAL A 1093 -7.66 -28.84 -24.92
C VAL A 1093 -6.45 -29.12 -24.02
N LEU A 1094 -5.68 -28.10 -23.64
CA LEU A 1094 -4.51 -28.22 -22.76
C LEU A 1094 -4.85 -28.36 -21.27
N ASN A 1095 -5.98 -27.80 -20.82
CA ASN A 1095 -6.28 -27.66 -19.39
C ASN A 1095 -7.42 -28.59 -18.92
N ALA A 1096 -8.37 -28.91 -19.80
CA ALA A 1096 -9.51 -29.77 -19.49
C ALA A 1096 -9.88 -30.67 -20.69
N PRO A 1097 -8.99 -31.58 -21.12
CA PRO A 1097 -9.13 -32.35 -22.36
C PRO A 1097 -10.33 -33.30 -22.41
N PHE A 1098 -10.98 -33.64 -21.30
CA PHE A 1098 -12.08 -34.61 -21.30
C PHE A 1098 -13.44 -33.93 -21.41
N MET A 1099 -14.08 -34.04 -22.58
CA MET A 1099 -15.41 -33.51 -22.86
C MET A 1099 -16.50 -34.55 -22.59
N CYS A 1100 -17.58 -34.14 -21.92
CA CYS A 1100 -18.77 -34.96 -21.75
C CYS A 1100 -19.68 -34.88 -22.99
N THR A 1101 -19.95 -36.00 -23.66
CA THR A 1101 -20.73 -36.07 -24.92
C THR A 1101 -22.19 -36.49 -24.73
N GLY A 1102 -22.55 -37.05 -23.57
CA GLY A 1102 -23.90 -37.53 -23.24
C GLY A 1102 -24.26 -37.35 -21.76
N GLY A 1103 -25.55 -37.37 -21.42
CA GLY A 1103 -26.05 -37.11 -20.07
C GLY A 1103 -26.33 -35.64 -19.76
N ALA A 1104 -26.57 -35.34 -18.47
CA ALA A 1104 -26.96 -34.02 -18.00
C ALA A 1104 -25.79 -33.00 -17.95
N ASN A 1105 -24.54 -33.47 -17.87
CA ASN A 1105 -23.34 -32.62 -17.93
C ASN A 1105 -22.76 -32.48 -19.36
N LYS A 1106 -23.55 -32.77 -20.40
CA LYS A 1106 -23.13 -32.74 -21.80
C LYS A 1106 -22.60 -31.35 -22.23
N GLY A 1107 -21.41 -31.33 -22.82
CA GLY A 1107 -20.64 -30.10 -23.13
C GLY A 1107 -19.79 -29.59 -21.96
N GLY A 1108 -19.82 -30.26 -20.80
CA GLY A 1108 -18.93 -30.00 -19.67
C GLY A 1108 -17.53 -30.58 -19.88
N CYS A 1109 -16.56 -29.98 -19.20
CA CYS A 1109 -15.12 -30.22 -19.36
C CYS A 1109 -14.50 -30.75 -18.07
N SER A 1110 -13.46 -31.58 -18.18
CA SER A 1110 -12.74 -32.15 -17.03
C SER A 1110 -11.25 -32.31 -17.32
N MET A 1111 -10.41 -32.15 -16.30
CA MET A 1111 -8.95 -32.40 -16.39
C MET A 1111 -8.61 -33.90 -16.37
N VAL A 1112 -9.55 -34.74 -15.92
CA VAL A 1112 -9.43 -36.21 -15.83
C VAL A 1112 -10.59 -36.90 -16.56
N PRO A 1113 -10.48 -38.18 -16.96
CA PRO A 1113 -11.58 -38.91 -17.59
C PRO A 1113 -12.88 -38.82 -16.76
N TRP A 1114 -13.99 -38.54 -17.44
CA TRP A 1114 -15.30 -38.58 -16.80
C TRP A 1114 -15.63 -40.02 -16.38
N LYS A 1115 -15.83 -40.24 -15.08
CA LYS A 1115 -16.57 -41.44 -14.63
C LYS A 1115 -17.92 -41.45 -15.36
N LEU A 1116 -18.32 -42.61 -15.89
CA LEU A 1116 -19.58 -42.75 -16.62
C LEU A 1116 -20.69 -43.30 -15.72
N LYS A 1117 -21.94 -42.93 -16.02
CA LYS A 1117 -23.12 -43.14 -15.16
C LYS A 1117 -23.44 -44.61 -14.81
N THR A 1118 -22.82 -45.59 -15.47
CA THR A 1118 -22.83 -47.00 -15.06
C THR A 1118 -22.13 -47.26 -13.72
N GLU A 1119 -21.22 -46.37 -13.30
CA GLU A 1119 -20.43 -46.47 -12.06
C GLU A 1119 -20.70 -45.29 -11.10
N GLY A 1120 -22.00 -45.01 -10.88
CA GLY A 1120 -22.51 -44.44 -9.64
C GLY A 1120 -21.95 -43.07 -9.21
N GLY A 1121 -22.37 -41.99 -9.87
CA GLY A 1121 -22.29 -40.64 -9.27
C GLY A 1121 -22.20 -39.47 -10.24
N SER A 1122 -21.78 -39.70 -11.48
CA SER A 1122 -21.65 -38.63 -12.47
C SER A 1122 -22.95 -38.36 -13.24
N ASN A 1123 -23.12 -37.10 -13.65
CA ASN A 1123 -24.15 -36.68 -14.59
C ASN A 1123 -23.71 -36.88 -16.07
N CYS A 1124 -22.63 -37.61 -16.33
CA CYS A 1124 -22.09 -37.86 -17.66
C CYS A 1124 -22.32 -39.32 -18.10
N GLU A 1125 -22.94 -39.52 -19.25
CA GLU A 1125 -23.32 -40.84 -19.77
C GLU A 1125 -22.38 -41.36 -20.86
N SER A 1126 -21.65 -40.45 -21.52
CA SER A 1126 -20.54 -40.76 -22.43
C SER A 1126 -19.57 -39.57 -22.48
N CYS A 1127 -18.29 -39.83 -22.71
CA CYS A 1127 -17.24 -38.82 -22.80
C CYS A 1127 -16.26 -39.14 -23.93
N CYS A 1128 -15.41 -38.16 -24.27
CA CYS A 1128 -14.26 -38.36 -25.13
C CYS A 1128 -13.10 -37.44 -24.75
N GLN A 1129 -11.88 -37.81 -25.15
CA GLN A 1129 -10.67 -37.00 -24.95
C GLN A 1129 -10.37 -36.15 -26.19
N LEU A 1130 -10.34 -34.83 -26.04
CA LEU A 1130 -9.86 -33.89 -27.04
C LEU A 1130 -8.36 -34.09 -27.24
N THR A 1131 -7.92 -34.02 -28.51
CA THR A 1131 -6.52 -34.13 -28.91
C THR A 1131 -6.08 -32.84 -29.59
N PHE A 1132 -4.80 -32.68 -29.94
CA PHE A 1132 -4.33 -31.52 -30.71
C PHE A 1132 -5.08 -31.30 -32.04
N ASN A 1133 -5.70 -32.33 -32.62
CA ASN A 1133 -6.56 -32.23 -33.80
C ASN A 1133 -7.96 -31.61 -33.50
N CYS A 1134 -8.17 -31.10 -32.30
CA CYS A 1134 -9.43 -30.57 -31.78
C CYS A 1134 -9.29 -29.21 -31.09
N ALA A 1135 -8.14 -28.57 -31.25
CA ALA A 1135 -7.87 -27.17 -30.91
C ALA A 1135 -8.23 -26.25 -32.09
#